data_AF-A0A0B2V1T0-F1
#
_entry.id   AF-A0A0B2V1T0-F1
#
_cell.length_a   1.000
_cell.length_b   1.000
_cell.length_c   1.000
_cell.angle_alpha   90.00
_cell.angle_beta   90.00
_cell.angle_gamma   90.00
#
_symmetry.space_group_name_H-M   'P 1'
#
loop_
_entity.id
_entity.type
_entity.pdbx_description
1 polymer ?
#
loop_
_entity_poly.entity_id
_entity_poly.type
_entity_poly.pdbx_seq_one_letter_code
_entity_poly.pdbx_strand_id
1 'polypeptide(L)'
;MREVISIHIGQAGVQIGNACWELYCLEHGIQPDGQMPSDKSVGGGDDSFTTFFSETGSGRHVPRAVMIDLEPTVIDEIRTGTYRSLFHPEQLITGKEDAANNYARGHYTIGKEIIDLTLDRIRRLADNCTGLQGFLVFHSFGGGTGSGFTSLLMERLSVDYGKKAKLEFSVYPAPQVSTAVVEPYNSILTTHTTLEHSDCAFMVDNEAIYDICRRNLDIERPSYTNLNRLIGQIVSSITASLRFDGALNVDLTEFQTNLVPYPRIHFPLATFAPVISAEKAYHEQLSVAEITNMCFEPHNQMVKCDPRHGKYMAVCLLFRGDVVPKDVNAAIATIKTAYGCVIRDTFVDWCPTGFKVGINYQPPTVVPGGDLAKVPRAVCMLSNTTAIAEAWARLDHKFDLMYAKRAFVHWYVGEGMEEGEFSEAREDLAALEKDYEEVPRAVCMLSNTTAIAEAWARLDHKFDLMYAKRAFVHWYVGEGMEEGEFSEAREDLAALEKDYEECDPRHGKYMAVCLLFRGDVVPKDVNAAIATIKTKRSIQFVDWCPTGFKVGINYQPPTVVPGGDLAKVPRAVCMLSNTTAIAEAWARLDHKFDLMYAKRAFVHWYVGEGMEEGEFSEAREDLAALEKDYEEVGVDSLEDAGEEGEEY
;
A
#
# COMPACT_ATOMS: atom_id res chain seq x y z
N MET A 1 1.45 19.01 18.14
CA MET A 1 0.68 19.32 16.92
C MET A 1 1.07 18.32 15.83
N ARG A 2 0.18 18.14 14.85
CA ARG A 2 0.25 17.10 13.81
C ARG A 2 0.09 17.77 12.44
N GLU A 3 1.06 18.60 12.06
CA GLU A 3 0.96 19.43 10.87
C GLU A 3 1.11 18.60 9.58
N VAL A 4 0.38 19.00 8.54
CA VAL A 4 0.40 18.36 7.22
C VAL A 4 0.55 19.44 6.15
N ILE A 5 1.41 19.20 5.17
CA ILE A 5 1.62 20.11 4.04
C ILE A 5 0.93 19.53 2.81
N SER A 6 0.05 20.32 2.18
CA SER A 6 -0.60 19.92 0.92
C SER A 6 0.14 20.50 -0.28
N ILE A 7 0.53 19.68 -1.23
CA ILE A 7 1.25 20.06 -2.44
C ILE A 7 0.32 19.78 -3.62
N HIS A 8 0.03 20.81 -4.42
CA HIS A 8 -0.89 20.72 -5.55
C HIS A 8 -0.13 20.99 -6.84
N ILE A 9 -0.10 20.01 -7.74
CA ILE A 9 0.80 20.00 -8.90
C ILE A 9 0.01 19.96 -10.21
N GLY A 10 0.31 20.92 -11.09
CA GLY A 10 -0.30 21.08 -12.39
C GLY A 10 -1.77 21.52 -12.32
N GLN A 11 -2.37 21.77 -13.49
CA GLN A 11 -3.75 22.25 -13.60
C GLN A 11 -4.76 21.46 -12.75
N ALA A 12 -4.78 20.13 -12.87
CA ALA A 12 -5.73 19.29 -12.15
C ALA A 12 -5.54 19.38 -10.62
N GLY A 13 -4.30 19.25 -10.16
CA GLY A 13 -3.96 19.36 -8.73
C GLY A 13 -4.35 20.72 -8.16
N VAL A 14 -4.00 21.80 -8.85
CA VAL A 14 -4.30 23.18 -8.42
C VAL A 14 -5.80 23.46 -8.38
N GLN A 15 -6.57 23.00 -9.39
CA GLN A 15 -8.02 23.20 -9.40
C GLN A 15 -8.75 22.37 -8.33
N ILE A 16 -8.32 21.13 -8.08
CA ILE A 16 -8.82 20.32 -6.96
C ILE A 16 -8.45 20.99 -5.64
N GLY A 17 -7.21 21.46 -5.51
CA GLY A 17 -6.73 22.20 -4.35
C GLY A 17 -7.58 23.41 -4.02
N ASN A 18 -7.93 24.22 -5.03
CA ASN A 18 -8.79 25.38 -4.85
C ASN A 18 -10.17 25.00 -4.27
N ALA A 19 -10.79 23.94 -4.79
CA ALA A 19 -12.06 23.43 -4.27
C ALA A 19 -11.95 22.84 -2.85
N CYS A 20 -10.84 22.13 -2.55
CA CYS A 20 -10.57 21.60 -1.21
C CYS A 20 -10.39 22.71 -0.17
N TRP A 21 -9.59 23.74 -0.48
CA TRP A 21 -9.34 24.85 0.44
C TRP A 21 -10.56 25.75 0.63
N GLU A 22 -11.36 25.97 -0.42
CA GLU A 22 -12.69 26.61 -0.28
C GLU A 22 -13.53 25.87 0.75
N LEU A 23 -13.62 24.54 0.64
CA LEU A 23 -14.38 23.72 1.58
C LEU A 23 -13.80 23.73 2.99
N TYR A 24 -12.48 23.64 3.15
CA TYR A 24 -11.84 23.72 4.47
C TYR A 24 -12.11 25.06 5.16
N CYS A 25 -12.03 26.17 4.42
CA CYS A 25 -12.38 27.48 4.96
C CYS A 25 -13.83 27.52 5.46
N LEU A 26 -14.77 26.96 4.70
CA LEU A 26 -16.18 26.91 5.09
C LEU A 26 -16.42 26.02 6.31
N GLU A 27 -15.75 24.87 6.41
CA GLU A 27 -15.88 23.96 7.55
C GLU A 27 -15.32 24.55 8.85
N HIS A 28 -14.23 25.32 8.77
CA HIS A 28 -13.60 25.97 9.92
C HIS A 28 -14.12 27.38 10.18
N GLY A 29 -15.00 27.93 9.33
CA GLY A 29 -15.51 29.31 9.48
C GLY A 29 -14.47 30.40 9.18
N ILE A 30 -13.44 30.07 8.40
CA ILE A 30 -12.38 30.99 7.97
C ILE A 30 -12.90 31.76 6.74
N GLN A 31 -12.80 33.09 6.81
CA GLN A 31 -13.18 33.97 5.72
C GLN A 31 -12.15 33.95 4.59
N PRO A 32 -12.49 34.37 3.36
CA PRO A 32 -11.55 34.37 2.22
C PRO A 32 -10.31 35.26 2.41
N ASP A 33 -10.33 36.20 3.36
CA ASP A 33 -9.18 37.02 3.77
C ASP A 33 -8.29 36.36 4.84
N GLY A 34 -8.65 35.14 5.26
CA GLY A 34 -7.98 34.36 6.29
C GLY A 34 -8.33 34.74 7.73
N GLN A 35 -9.28 35.66 7.95
CA GLN A 35 -9.76 35.99 9.30
C GLN A 35 -10.76 34.95 9.80
N MET A 36 -10.70 34.65 11.09
CA MET A 36 -11.64 33.74 11.76
C MET A 36 -12.35 34.47 12.92
N PRO A 37 -13.53 35.07 12.68
CA PRO A 37 -14.23 35.86 13.71
C PRO A 37 -14.65 35.06 14.95
N SER A 38 -14.74 33.74 14.82
CA SER A 38 -15.08 32.81 15.90
C SER A 38 -13.91 32.49 16.83
N ASP A 39 -12.68 32.74 16.40
CA ASP A 39 -11.49 32.48 17.22
C ASP A 39 -11.30 33.61 18.24
N LYS A 40 -11.42 33.26 19.53
CA LYS A 40 -11.20 34.18 20.65
C LYS A 40 -9.81 34.03 21.27
N SER A 41 -8.99 33.15 20.71
CA SER A 41 -7.68 32.73 21.20
C SER A 41 -6.59 33.08 20.20
N VAL A 42 -6.52 34.36 19.79
CA VAL A 42 -5.38 34.88 19.03
C VAL A 42 -4.09 34.59 19.82
N GLY A 43 -3.24 33.70 19.31
CA GLY A 43 -2.01 33.24 19.97
C GLY A 43 -2.15 32.07 20.96
N GLY A 44 -3.30 31.39 21.02
CA GLY A 44 -3.53 30.17 21.78
C GLY A 44 -3.53 28.93 20.89
N GLY A 45 -2.36 28.50 20.42
CA GLY A 45 -2.21 27.49 19.37
C GLY A 45 -2.44 26.03 19.77
N ASP A 46 -3.65 25.66 20.20
CA ASP A 46 -3.99 24.26 20.52
C ASP A 46 -5.29 23.73 19.86
N ASP A 47 -5.86 24.47 18.90
CA ASP A 47 -7.03 23.99 18.15
C ASP A 47 -6.65 23.03 17.02
N SER A 48 -7.50 22.00 16.82
CA SER A 48 -7.31 20.90 15.85
C SER A 48 -7.11 21.32 14.38
N PHE A 49 -7.48 22.54 13.99
CA PHE A 49 -7.31 23.04 12.61
C PHE A 49 -5.93 23.62 12.31
N THR A 50 -5.09 23.85 13.33
CA THR A 50 -3.68 24.28 13.18
C THR A 50 -2.81 23.26 12.43
N THR A 51 -3.33 22.03 12.25
CA THR A 51 -2.73 20.98 11.44
C THR A 51 -2.61 21.39 9.97
N PHE A 52 -3.61 22.10 9.42
CA PHE A 52 -3.65 22.54 8.01
C PHE A 52 -3.43 24.05 7.84
N PHE A 53 -3.64 24.85 8.89
CA PHE A 53 -3.43 26.31 8.85
C PHE A 53 -2.30 26.74 9.78
N SER A 54 -1.57 27.76 9.37
CA SER A 54 -0.63 28.49 10.22
C SER A 54 -1.25 29.82 10.63
N GLU A 55 -1.16 30.18 11.91
CA GLU A 55 -1.64 31.46 12.43
C GLU A 55 -0.53 32.51 12.34
N THR A 56 -0.83 33.67 11.77
CA THR A 56 0.05 34.84 11.82
C THR A 56 -0.29 35.70 13.03
N GLY A 57 0.66 36.50 13.54
CA GLY A 57 0.41 37.42 14.66
C GLY A 57 -0.66 38.50 14.42
N SER A 58 -1.24 38.57 13.21
CA SER A 58 -2.38 39.43 12.87
C SER A 58 -3.75 38.74 12.99
N GLY A 59 -3.79 37.49 13.48
CA GLY A 59 -5.00 36.66 13.53
C GLY A 59 -5.41 36.07 12.18
N ARG A 60 -4.57 36.25 11.14
CA ARG A 60 -4.81 35.66 9.81
C ARG A 60 -4.29 34.23 9.77
N HIS A 61 -5.14 33.33 9.30
CA HIS A 61 -4.89 31.92 9.08
C HIS A 61 -4.45 31.68 7.63
N VAL A 62 -3.27 31.13 7.45
CA VAL A 62 -2.66 30.87 6.13
C VAL A 62 -2.54 29.35 5.91
N PRO A 63 -3.09 28.81 4.80
CA PRO A 63 -2.96 27.40 4.46
C PRO A 63 -1.50 26.92 4.42
N ARG A 64 -1.26 25.71 4.93
CA ARG A 64 -0.01 24.96 4.74
C ARG A 64 -0.05 24.25 3.38
N ALA A 65 -0.12 25.05 2.32
CA ALA A 65 -0.24 24.58 0.94
C ALA A 65 0.88 25.13 0.07
N VAL A 66 1.26 24.36 -0.95
CA VAL A 66 2.07 24.84 -2.08
C VAL A 66 1.32 24.52 -3.36
N MET A 67 1.11 25.52 -4.21
CA MET A 67 0.47 25.38 -5.52
C MET A 67 1.56 25.56 -6.58
N ILE A 68 1.73 24.56 -7.45
CA ILE A 68 2.85 24.52 -8.40
C ILE A 68 2.28 24.19 -9.76
N ASP A 69 2.61 25.02 -10.74
CA ASP A 69 2.36 24.72 -12.15
C ASP A 69 3.50 25.27 -13.00
N LEU A 70 3.82 24.59 -14.09
CA LEU A 70 4.86 25.04 -15.03
C LEU A 70 4.31 26.16 -15.93
N GLU A 71 2.99 26.33 -15.98
CA GLU A 71 2.29 27.42 -16.65
C GLU A 71 1.60 28.36 -15.64
N PRO A 72 1.57 29.69 -15.86
CA PRO A 72 0.97 30.62 -14.90
C PRO A 72 -0.57 30.64 -14.90
N THR A 73 -1.24 30.21 -15.97
CA THR A 73 -2.67 30.45 -16.23
C THR A 73 -3.58 30.06 -15.06
N VAL A 74 -3.45 28.83 -14.56
CA VAL A 74 -4.34 28.30 -13.51
C VAL A 74 -4.04 28.92 -12.14
N ILE A 75 -2.77 29.23 -11.86
CA ILE A 75 -2.38 29.86 -10.60
C ILE A 75 -2.76 31.36 -10.58
N ASP A 76 -2.74 32.03 -11.74
CA ASP A 76 -3.19 33.42 -11.85
C ASP A 76 -4.69 33.57 -11.58
N GLU A 77 -5.50 32.54 -11.86
CA GLU A 77 -6.90 32.49 -11.42
C GLU A 77 -7.02 32.51 -9.89
N ILE A 78 -6.12 31.83 -9.16
CA ILE A 78 -6.08 31.88 -7.69
C ILE A 78 -5.63 33.26 -7.20
N ARG A 79 -4.62 33.86 -7.85
CA ARG A 79 -4.10 35.19 -7.51
C ARG A 79 -5.13 36.31 -7.72
N THR A 80 -6.11 36.10 -8.61
CA THR A 80 -7.16 37.08 -8.93
C THR A 80 -8.53 36.72 -8.37
N GLY A 81 -8.72 35.47 -7.95
CA GLY A 81 -9.98 34.92 -7.45
C GLY A 81 -10.36 35.36 -6.03
N THR A 82 -11.43 34.75 -5.52
CA THR A 82 -12.01 35.07 -4.20
C THR A 82 -11.02 34.88 -3.05
N TYR A 83 -10.21 33.81 -3.11
CA TYR A 83 -9.23 33.44 -2.08
C TYR A 83 -7.81 33.98 -2.33
N ARG A 84 -7.67 35.02 -3.16
CA ARG A 84 -6.36 35.66 -3.44
C ARG A 84 -5.59 36.12 -2.21
N SER A 85 -6.32 36.45 -1.14
CA SER A 85 -5.78 36.92 0.12
C SER A 85 -5.70 35.82 1.17
N LEU A 86 -5.88 34.56 0.80
CA LEU A 86 -5.74 33.42 1.71
C LEU A 86 -4.30 32.91 1.69
N PHE A 87 -3.80 32.53 0.51
CA PHE A 87 -2.46 31.96 0.31
C PHE A 87 -1.34 33.00 0.45
N HIS A 88 -0.16 32.54 0.85
CA HIS A 88 1.04 33.37 0.79
C HIS A 88 1.56 33.41 -0.65
N PRO A 89 1.96 34.58 -1.21
CA PRO A 89 2.40 34.66 -2.61
C PRO A 89 3.59 33.74 -2.96
N GLU A 90 4.47 33.47 -1.99
CA GLU A 90 5.60 32.56 -2.18
C GLU A 90 5.21 31.08 -2.25
N GLN A 91 3.98 30.72 -1.86
CA GLN A 91 3.43 29.37 -1.99
C GLN A 91 2.85 29.10 -3.39
N LEU A 92 2.69 30.14 -4.21
CA LEU A 92 2.11 30.08 -5.56
C LEU A 92 3.22 30.12 -6.60
N ILE A 93 3.76 28.96 -6.94
CA ILE A 93 4.94 28.79 -7.80
C ILE A 93 4.50 28.54 -9.24
N THR A 94 4.94 29.42 -10.15
CA THR A 94 4.60 29.35 -11.57
C THR A 94 5.85 29.32 -12.43
N GLY A 95 5.89 28.41 -13.39
CA GLY A 95 6.86 28.43 -14.47
C GLY A 95 6.50 29.41 -15.59
N LYS A 96 7.27 29.35 -16.68
CA LYS A 96 7.04 30.15 -17.88
C LYS A 96 6.54 29.32 -19.06
N GLU A 97 6.87 28.04 -19.08
CA GLU A 97 6.60 27.11 -20.17
C GLU A 97 5.96 25.86 -19.60
N ASP A 98 4.91 25.38 -20.26
CA ASP A 98 4.20 24.17 -19.86
C ASP A 98 4.97 22.90 -20.25
N ALA A 99 4.61 21.77 -19.62
CA ALA A 99 5.12 20.46 -20.03
C ALA A 99 4.46 19.94 -21.31
N ALA A 100 3.46 20.63 -21.89
CA ALA A 100 2.77 20.25 -23.13
C ALA A 100 2.28 18.79 -23.17
N ASN A 101 1.76 18.28 -22.05
CA ASN A 101 1.36 16.88 -21.88
C ASN A 101 2.47 15.84 -22.10
N ASN A 102 3.74 16.22 -21.89
CA ASN A 102 4.89 15.34 -22.01
C ASN A 102 5.55 15.12 -20.63
N TYR A 103 5.55 13.87 -20.15
CA TYR A 103 6.22 13.46 -18.91
C TYR A 103 7.69 13.89 -18.89
N ALA A 104 8.43 13.66 -19.99
CA ALA A 104 9.86 13.95 -20.05
C ALA A 104 10.16 15.44 -19.87
N ARG A 105 9.28 16.34 -20.35
CA ARG A 105 9.42 17.78 -20.08
C ARG A 105 9.24 18.12 -18.61
N GLY A 106 8.23 17.52 -17.99
CA GLY A 106 7.94 17.71 -16.57
C GLY A 106 9.02 17.13 -15.66
N HIS A 107 9.70 16.07 -16.07
CA HIS A 107 10.68 15.36 -15.25
C HIS A 107 12.14 15.76 -15.54
N TYR A 108 12.53 15.80 -16.82
CA TYR A 108 13.94 15.94 -17.22
C TYR A 108 14.37 17.34 -17.64
N THR A 109 13.52 18.11 -18.31
CA THR A 109 13.90 19.44 -18.86
C THR A 109 13.36 20.58 -18.02
N ILE A 110 12.11 20.98 -18.24
CA ILE A 110 11.49 22.16 -17.60
C ILE A 110 11.35 21.97 -16.08
N GLY A 111 11.00 20.77 -15.63
CA GLY A 111 10.84 20.50 -14.20
C GLY A 111 12.11 20.73 -13.38
N LYS A 112 13.28 20.42 -13.94
CA LYS A 112 14.57 20.62 -13.26
C LYS A 112 14.89 22.10 -13.01
N GLU A 113 14.32 23.02 -13.79
CA GLU A 113 14.55 24.45 -13.58
C GLU A 113 13.80 24.98 -12.34
N ILE A 114 12.69 24.34 -11.95
CA ILE A 114 11.76 24.84 -10.92
C ILE A 114 11.81 23.99 -9.63
N ILE A 115 12.37 22.78 -9.68
CA ILE A 115 12.41 21.86 -8.54
C ILE A 115 13.12 22.46 -7.32
N ASP A 116 14.28 23.11 -7.50
CA ASP A 116 15.05 23.69 -6.39
C ASP A 116 14.27 24.81 -5.68
N LEU A 117 13.61 25.66 -6.45
CA LEU A 117 12.73 26.70 -5.91
C LEU A 117 11.58 26.07 -5.12
N THR A 118 10.98 25.02 -5.66
CA THR A 118 9.86 24.31 -5.04
C THR A 118 10.26 23.69 -3.70
N LEU A 119 11.40 23.00 -3.68
CA LEU A 119 11.94 22.39 -2.46
C LEU A 119 12.28 23.44 -1.40
N ASP A 120 12.83 24.60 -1.77
CA ASP A 120 13.07 25.69 -0.81
C ASP A 120 11.76 26.19 -0.17
N ARG A 121 10.68 26.32 -0.95
CA ARG A 121 9.38 26.74 -0.41
C ARG A 121 8.75 25.69 0.49
N ILE A 122 8.82 24.41 0.12
CA ILE A 122 8.35 23.30 0.95
C ILE A 122 9.15 23.26 2.26
N ARG A 123 10.48 23.43 2.19
CA ARG A 123 11.37 23.44 3.35
C ARG A 123 11.01 24.55 4.34
N ARG A 124 10.76 25.77 3.86
CA ARG A 124 10.29 26.87 4.73
C ARG A 124 8.97 26.56 5.44
N LEU A 125 8.05 25.86 4.78
CA LEU A 125 6.80 25.44 5.43
C LEU A 125 7.04 24.33 6.44
N ALA A 126 7.93 23.39 6.15
CA ALA A 126 8.33 22.32 7.06
C ALA A 126 9.04 22.88 8.31
N ASP A 127 9.93 23.87 8.15
CA ASP A 127 10.62 24.55 9.25
C ASP A 127 9.64 25.31 10.17
N ASN A 128 8.52 25.78 9.62
CA ASN A 128 7.41 26.40 10.37
C ASN A 128 6.47 25.38 11.02
N CYS A 129 6.76 24.07 10.94
CA CYS A 129 5.99 23.02 11.60
C CYS A 129 6.73 22.50 12.83
N THR A 130 6.02 22.28 13.93
CA THR A 130 6.58 21.70 15.16
C THR A 130 6.67 20.16 15.08
N GLY A 131 5.74 19.53 14.36
CA GLY A 131 5.64 18.08 14.22
C GLY A 131 5.02 17.66 12.89
N LEU A 132 5.71 17.95 11.77
CA LEU A 132 5.27 17.54 10.43
C LEU A 132 5.03 16.03 10.36
N GLN A 133 3.79 15.61 10.04
CA GLN A 133 3.44 14.22 9.82
C GLN A 133 3.84 13.74 8.43
N GLY A 134 3.56 14.55 7.42
CA GLY A 134 3.68 14.13 6.03
C GLY A 134 3.17 15.15 5.02
N PHE A 135 3.13 14.70 3.77
CA PHE A 135 2.71 15.46 2.60
C PHE A 135 1.46 14.84 1.97
N LEU A 136 0.52 15.69 1.54
CA LEU A 136 -0.59 15.29 0.68
C LEU A 136 -0.32 15.86 -0.71
N VAL A 137 -0.12 15.00 -1.71
CA VAL A 137 0.25 15.39 -3.07
C VAL A 137 -0.94 15.19 -3.99
N PHE A 138 -1.41 16.27 -4.60
CA PHE A 138 -2.56 16.28 -5.52
C PHE A 138 -2.05 16.49 -6.93
N HIS A 139 -2.32 15.54 -7.83
CA HIS A 139 -1.81 15.58 -9.19
C HIS A 139 -2.68 14.75 -10.15
N SER A 140 -2.41 14.84 -11.45
CA SER A 140 -3.03 14.00 -12.48
C SER A 140 -2.00 13.08 -13.11
N PHE A 141 -2.38 11.85 -13.43
CA PHE A 141 -1.52 10.95 -14.21
C PHE A 141 -1.38 11.35 -15.68
N GLY A 142 -2.41 11.99 -16.25
CA GLY A 142 -2.44 12.31 -17.68
C GLY A 142 -1.61 13.52 -18.11
N GLY A 143 -1.53 14.56 -17.28
CA GLY A 143 -0.84 15.81 -17.64
C GLY A 143 0.67 15.73 -17.46
N GLY A 144 1.45 16.42 -18.31
CA GLY A 144 2.92 16.37 -18.27
C GLY A 144 3.53 16.93 -16.98
N THR A 145 2.97 18.02 -16.44
CA THR A 145 3.36 18.57 -15.13
C THR A 145 2.91 17.65 -14.01
N GLY A 146 1.65 17.21 -14.05
CA GLY A 146 1.06 16.36 -13.01
C GLY A 146 1.72 14.98 -12.91
N SER A 147 2.27 14.45 -13.99
CA SER A 147 3.01 13.20 -14.01
C SER A 147 4.50 13.43 -13.74
N GLY A 148 5.21 14.05 -14.68
CA GLY A 148 6.66 14.17 -14.68
C GLY A 148 7.22 14.98 -13.52
N PHE A 149 6.65 16.16 -13.24
CA PHE A 149 7.14 17.00 -12.14
C PHE A 149 6.78 16.39 -10.77
N THR A 150 5.65 15.70 -10.67
CA THR A 150 5.29 14.97 -9.44
C THR A 150 6.27 13.85 -9.14
N SER A 151 6.61 13.02 -10.14
CA SER A 151 7.62 11.97 -9.99
C SER A 151 8.95 12.54 -9.51
N LEU A 152 9.44 13.60 -10.17
CA LEU A 152 10.68 14.28 -9.77
C LEU A 152 10.60 14.83 -8.33
N LEU A 153 9.45 15.41 -7.95
CA LEU A 153 9.27 15.95 -6.60
C LEU A 153 9.23 14.83 -5.54
N MET A 154 8.57 13.71 -5.84
CA MET A 154 8.43 12.57 -4.93
C MET A 154 9.78 11.91 -4.63
N GLU A 155 10.65 11.76 -5.64
CA GLU A 155 12.04 11.33 -5.45
C GLU A 155 12.78 12.25 -4.47
N ARG A 156 12.71 13.56 -4.70
CA ARG A 156 13.42 14.56 -3.87
C ARG A 156 12.85 14.65 -2.46
N LEU A 157 11.53 14.55 -2.30
CA LEU A 157 10.88 14.50 -0.99
C LEU A 157 11.25 13.24 -0.22
N SER A 158 11.44 12.10 -0.90
CA SER A 158 11.90 10.86 -0.27
C SER A 158 13.35 10.97 0.21
N VAL A 159 14.21 11.69 -0.51
CA VAL A 159 15.59 11.97 -0.08
C VAL A 159 15.62 12.92 1.13
N ASP A 160 14.93 14.06 1.05
CA ASP A 160 14.97 15.09 2.11
C ASP A 160 14.14 14.69 3.35
N TYR A 161 13.02 13.98 3.15
CA TYR A 161 12.01 13.67 4.18
C TYR A 161 11.61 12.19 4.22
N GLY A 162 12.57 11.26 4.07
CA GLY A 162 12.30 9.82 3.93
C GLY A 162 11.44 9.17 5.03
N LYS A 163 11.44 9.70 6.27
CA LYS A 163 10.62 9.16 7.38
C LYS A 163 9.18 9.71 7.43
N LYS A 164 8.84 10.66 6.56
CA LYS A 164 7.54 11.33 6.56
C LYS A 164 6.59 10.65 5.59
N ALA A 165 5.33 10.52 5.98
CA ALA A 165 4.30 9.89 5.16
C ALA A 165 3.99 10.75 3.93
N LYS A 166 3.84 10.13 2.77
CA LYS A 166 3.49 10.79 1.50
C LYS A 166 2.25 10.11 0.94
N LEU A 167 1.15 10.85 0.89
CA LEU A 167 -0.13 10.37 0.37
C LEU A 167 -0.47 11.11 -0.91
N GLU A 168 -0.91 10.37 -1.91
CA GLU A 168 -1.25 10.92 -3.21
C GLU A 168 -2.77 10.92 -3.44
N PHE A 169 -3.25 11.95 -4.10
CA PHE A 169 -4.58 12.02 -4.69
C PHE A 169 -4.38 12.18 -6.20
N SER A 170 -4.46 11.05 -6.89
CA SER A 170 -4.07 10.93 -8.28
C SER A 170 -5.30 10.83 -9.18
N VAL A 171 -5.47 11.81 -10.06
CA VAL A 171 -6.56 11.81 -11.04
C VAL A 171 -6.22 10.84 -12.17
N TYR A 172 -6.99 9.76 -12.26
CA TYR A 172 -6.88 8.73 -13.28
C TYR A 172 -7.52 9.20 -14.60
N PRO A 173 -6.86 8.98 -15.75
CA PRO A 173 -7.31 9.48 -17.04
C PRO A 173 -8.53 8.71 -17.57
N ALA A 174 -9.52 9.46 -18.03
CA ALA A 174 -10.76 8.92 -18.60
C ALA A 174 -10.89 9.32 -20.08
N PRO A 175 -11.10 8.38 -21.02
CA PRO A 175 -11.13 8.70 -22.46
C PRO A 175 -12.23 9.68 -22.88
N GLN A 176 -13.28 9.85 -22.08
CA GLN A 176 -14.39 10.77 -22.36
C GLN A 176 -14.06 12.23 -22.00
N VAL A 177 -13.14 12.44 -21.08
CA VAL A 177 -12.75 13.75 -20.52
C VAL A 177 -11.26 14.06 -20.83
N SER A 178 -10.54 13.09 -21.38
CA SER A 178 -9.13 13.17 -21.77
C SER A 178 -8.92 14.21 -22.86
N THR A 179 -7.99 15.13 -22.62
CA THR A 179 -7.60 16.16 -23.59
C THR A 179 -6.33 15.77 -24.34
N ALA A 180 -5.58 14.76 -23.86
CA ALA A 180 -4.30 14.37 -24.43
C ALA A 180 -4.28 12.89 -24.84
N VAL A 181 -3.80 12.63 -26.07
CA VAL A 181 -3.70 11.27 -26.62
C VAL A 181 -2.62 10.44 -25.91
N VAL A 182 -1.60 11.09 -25.38
CA VAL A 182 -0.43 10.46 -24.73
C VAL A 182 -0.59 10.24 -23.23
N GLU A 183 -1.78 10.45 -22.66
CA GLU A 183 -2.05 10.22 -21.24
C GLU A 183 -1.65 8.82 -20.74
N PRO A 184 -1.85 7.72 -21.50
CA PRO A 184 -1.40 6.40 -21.04
C PRO A 184 0.11 6.32 -20.83
N TYR A 185 0.93 6.97 -21.67
CA TYR A 185 2.38 7.02 -21.47
C TYR A 185 2.74 7.75 -20.19
N ASN A 186 2.19 8.95 -20.01
CA ASN A 186 2.44 9.74 -18.81
C ASN A 186 2.04 9.01 -17.55
N SER A 187 0.95 8.24 -17.61
CA SER A 187 0.40 7.52 -16.47
C SER A 187 1.26 6.31 -16.08
N ILE A 188 1.75 5.51 -17.04
CA ILE A 188 2.67 4.40 -16.74
C ILE A 188 3.98 4.93 -16.14
N LEU A 189 4.58 5.95 -16.77
CA LEU A 189 5.87 6.49 -16.35
C LEU A 189 5.82 7.10 -14.95
N THR A 190 4.74 7.84 -14.63
CA THR A 190 4.61 8.41 -13.29
C THR A 190 4.32 7.35 -12.25
N THR A 191 3.47 6.35 -12.54
CA THR A 191 3.20 5.26 -11.58
C THR A 191 4.48 4.49 -11.28
N HIS A 192 5.27 4.12 -12.30
CA HIS A 192 6.53 3.42 -12.11
C HIS A 192 7.49 4.17 -11.17
N THR A 193 7.72 5.46 -11.44
CA THR A 193 8.65 6.28 -10.65
C THR A 193 8.13 6.66 -9.26
N THR A 194 6.82 6.82 -9.07
CA THR A 194 6.25 7.15 -7.75
C THR A 194 5.97 5.93 -6.89
N LEU A 195 5.97 4.71 -7.44
CA LEU A 195 5.58 3.49 -6.72
C LEU A 195 6.43 3.24 -5.46
N GLU A 196 7.73 3.51 -5.51
CA GLU A 196 8.64 3.32 -4.37
C GLU A 196 8.62 4.50 -3.38
N HIS A 197 8.05 5.63 -3.78
CA HIS A 197 8.08 6.88 -3.05
C HIS A 197 6.74 7.25 -2.42
N SER A 198 5.65 6.63 -2.84
CA SER A 198 4.31 6.85 -2.29
C SER A 198 3.99 5.83 -1.19
N ASP A 199 3.47 6.30 -0.05
CA ASP A 199 3.04 5.39 1.02
C ASP A 199 1.61 4.88 0.79
N CYS A 200 0.75 5.70 0.16
CA CYS A 200 -0.61 5.35 -0.23
C CYS A 200 -1.19 6.38 -1.21
N ALA A 201 -1.79 5.88 -2.30
CA ALA A 201 -2.26 6.69 -3.42
C ALA A 201 -3.76 6.45 -3.66
N PHE A 202 -4.57 7.48 -3.41
CA PHE A 202 -5.99 7.47 -3.67
C PHE A 202 -6.25 7.80 -5.14
N MET A 203 -6.64 6.79 -5.92
CA MET A 203 -7.00 6.96 -7.31
C MET A 203 -8.41 7.54 -7.45
N VAL A 204 -8.54 8.52 -8.34
CA VAL A 204 -9.78 9.23 -8.60
C VAL A 204 -10.05 9.24 -10.10
N ASP A 205 -11.02 8.45 -10.56
CA ASP A 205 -11.38 8.32 -11.98
C ASP A 205 -12.39 9.40 -12.39
N ASN A 206 -11.98 10.22 -13.36
CA ASN A 206 -12.84 11.25 -13.93
C ASN A 206 -14.12 10.67 -14.55
N GLU A 207 -14.07 9.47 -15.14
CA GLU A 207 -15.26 8.84 -15.75
C GLU A 207 -16.28 8.44 -14.67
N ALA A 208 -15.80 7.86 -13.57
CA ALA A 208 -16.65 7.43 -12.47
C ALA A 208 -17.34 8.63 -11.81
N ILE A 209 -16.61 9.71 -11.56
CA ILE A 209 -17.18 10.95 -11.00
C ILE A 209 -18.16 11.60 -11.98
N TYR A 210 -17.85 11.60 -13.27
CA TYR A 210 -18.75 12.13 -14.29
C TYR A 210 -20.08 11.38 -14.31
N ASP A 211 -20.04 10.05 -14.25
CA ASP A 211 -21.22 9.19 -14.19
C ASP A 211 -22.03 9.42 -12.90
N ILE A 212 -21.36 9.58 -11.74
CA ILE A 212 -22.01 9.90 -10.46
C ILE A 212 -22.72 11.27 -10.53
N CYS A 213 -22.05 12.31 -11.04
CA CYS A 213 -22.64 13.64 -11.19
C CYS A 213 -23.85 13.60 -12.12
N ARG A 214 -23.79 12.85 -13.23
CA ARG A 214 -24.89 12.76 -14.18
C ARG A 214 -26.08 11.99 -13.63
N ARG A 215 -25.85 10.90 -12.89
CA ARG A 215 -26.89 10.00 -12.38
C ARG A 215 -27.53 10.51 -11.09
N ASN A 216 -26.71 10.96 -10.15
CA ASN A 216 -27.17 11.27 -8.79
C ASN A 216 -27.47 12.76 -8.61
N LEU A 217 -26.76 13.64 -9.31
CA LEU A 217 -26.95 15.10 -9.24
C LEU A 217 -27.84 15.63 -10.38
N ASP A 218 -28.25 14.77 -11.31
CA ASP A 218 -29.05 15.10 -12.51
C ASP A 218 -28.41 16.17 -13.41
N ILE A 219 -27.08 16.25 -13.45
CA ILE A 219 -26.35 17.21 -14.28
C ILE A 219 -26.09 16.57 -15.65
N GLU A 220 -26.72 17.06 -16.72
CA GLU A 220 -26.55 16.49 -18.06
C GLU A 220 -25.11 16.52 -18.58
N ARG A 221 -24.37 17.61 -18.28
CA ARG A 221 -22.97 17.82 -18.69
C ARG A 221 -22.14 18.40 -17.54
N PRO A 222 -21.62 17.54 -16.65
CA PRO A 222 -20.73 17.96 -15.57
C PRO A 222 -19.50 18.72 -16.08
N SER A 223 -19.20 19.86 -15.46
CA SER A 223 -17.97 20.63 -15.66
C SER A 223 -16.88 20.20 -14.65
N TYR A 224 -15.62 20.61 -14.85
CA TYR A 224 -14.55 20.39 -13.87
C TYR A 224 -14.87 20.99 -12.50
N THR A 225 -15.60 22.09 -12.42
CA THR A 225 -16.05 22.65 -11.13
C THR A 225 -16.97 21.68 -10.39
N ASN A 226 -17.87 20.98 -11.08
CA ASN A 226 -18.77 19.99 -10.46
C ASN A 226 -17.96 18.77 -9.99
N LEU A 227 -17.06 18.26 -10.84
CA LEU A 227 -16.18 17.14 -10.53
C LEU A 227 -15.31 17.46 -9.30
N ASN A 228 -14.61 18.60 -9.32
CA ASN A 228 -13.69 19.02 -8.26
C ASN A 228 -14.40 19.29 -6.93
N ARG A 229 -15.66 19.74 -6.94
CA ARG A 229 -16.46 19.88 -5.71
C ARG A 229 -16.80 18.52 -5.10
N LEU A 230 -17.09 17.50 -5.91
CA LEU A 230 -17.29 16.14 -5.39
C LEU A 230 -15.97 15.57 -4.84
N ILE A 231 -14.86 15.74 -5.57
CA ILE A 231 -13.52 15.35 -5.10
C ILE A 231 -13.20 16.04 -3.77
N GLY A 232 -13.47 17.35 -3.66
CA GLY A 232 -13.26 18.12 -2.44
C GLY A 232 -14.00 17.55 -1.24
N GLN A 233 -15.24 17.06 -1.41
CA GLN A 233 -16.00 16.41 -0.33
C GLN A 233 -15.38 15.09 0.14
N ILE A 234 -14.83 14.31 -0.79
CA ILE A 234 -14.18 13.04 -0.50
C ILE A 234 -12.86 13.29 0.23
N VAL A 235 -12.02 14.15 -0.33
CA VAL A 235 -10.74 14.56 0.27
C VAL A 235 -11.00 15.13 1.67
N SER A 236 -12.03 15.98 1.81
CA SER A 236 -12.43 16.50 3.11
C SER A 236 -12.88 15.44 4.10
N SER A 237 -13.51 14.36 3.63
CA SER A 237 -13.91 13.25 4.49
C SER A 237 -12.72 12.39 4.93
N ILE A 238 -11.72 12.23 4.06
CA ILE A 238 -10.47 11.52 4.36
C ILE A 238 -9.61 12.32 5.34
N THR A 239 -9.48 13.64 5.14
CA THR A 239 -8.67 14.51 6.01
C THR A 239 -9.42 14.99 7.25
N ALA A 240 -10.71 14.68 7.40
CA ALA A 240 -11.51 15.13 8.54
C ALA A 240 -10.95 14.64 9.88
N SER A 241 -10.36 13.44 9.94
CA SER A 241 -9.75 12.90 11.16
C SER A 241 -8.50 13.65 11.62
N LEU A 242 -7.88 14.43 10.72
CA LEU A 242 -6.69 15.23 10.99
C LEU A 242 -7.05 16.66 11.41
N ARG A 243 -8.21 17.16 10.96
CA ARG A 243 -8.65 18.55 11.14
C ARG A 243 -9.63 18.74 12.28
N PHE A 244 -10.31 17.68 12.69
CA PHE A 244 -11.31 17.71 13.74
C PHE A 244 -11.04 16.60 14.75
N ASP A 245 -11.42 16.87 16.00
CA ASP A 245 -11.45 15.84 17.02
C ASP A 245 -12.65 14.90 16.81
N GLY A 246 -12.39 13.61 16.80
CA GLY A 246 -13.36 12.54 16.60
C GLY A 246 -13.20 11.42 17.61
N ALA A 247 -14.18 10.52 17.67
CA ALA A 247 -14.16 9.40 18.63
C ALA A 247 -13.09 8.35 18.28
N LEU A 248 -12.69 8.27 17.01
CA LEU A 248 -11.59 7.46 16.52
C LEU A 248 -10.86 8.25 15.42
N ASN A 249 -9.79 8.93 15.79
CA ASN A 249 -8.96 9.70 14.87
C ASN A 249 -7.94 8.78 14.21
N VAL A 250 -7.89 8.81 12.88
CA VAL A 250 -6.91 8.08 12.07
C VAL A 250 -5.82 9.06 11.65
N ASP A 251 -4.57 8.76 12.02
CA ASP A 251 -3.37 9.51 11.59
C ASP A 251 -2.93 9.13 10.17
N LEU A 252 -2.06 9.95 9.54
CA LEU A 252 -1.49 9.62 8.22
C LEU A 252 -0.78 8.26 8.18
N THR A 253 0.04 7.98 9.18
CA THR A 253 0.71 6.68 9.33
C THR A 253 -0.28 5.54 9.59
N GLU A 254 -1.43 5.85 10.19
CA GLU A 254 -2.49 4.87 10.39
C GLU A 254 -3.21 4.52 9.08
N PHE A 255 -3.28 5.42 8.10
CA PHE A 255 -3.80 5.06 6.77
C PHE A 255 -2.93 3.98 6.11
N GLN A 256 -1.60 4.13 6.15
CA GLN A 256 -0.68 3.12 5.63
C GLN A 256 -0.86 1.78 6.35
N THR A 257 -0.76 1.76 7.69
CA THR A 257 -0.87 0.50 8.45
C THR A 257 -2.23 -0.17 8.38
N ASN A 258 -3.32 0.58 8.14
CA ASN A 258 -4.66 0.02 8.06
C ASN A 258 -5.07 -0.38 6.63
N LEU A 259 -4.60 0.32 5.59
CA LEU A 259 -5.05 0.12 4.20
C LEU A 259 -4.01 -0.58 3.32
N VAL A 260 -2.73 -0.53 3.68
CA VAL A 260 -1.63 -1.01 2.83
C VAL A 260 -0.98 -2.23 3.47
N PRO A 261 -1.41 -3.45 3.11
CA PRO A 261 -0.82 -4.68 3.65
C PRO A 261 0.56 -4.98 3.06
N TYR A 262 0.78 -4.60 1.80
CA TYR A 262 2.03 -4.78 1.07
C TYR A 262 2.46 -3.44 0.49
N PRO A 263 3.74 -3.05 0.59
CA PRO A 263 4.21 -1.73 0.14
C PRO A 263 3.85 -1.37 -1.31
N ARG A 264 3.93 -2.32 -2.26
CA ARG A 264 3.57 -2.08 -3.68
C ARG A 264 2.05 -1.94 -3.92
N ILE A 265 1.23 -2.49 -3.03
CA ILE A 265 -0.24 -2.56 -3.17
C ILE A 265 -0.87 -1.47 -2.30
N HIS A 266 -0.56 -0.22 -2.64
CA HIS A 266 -0.93 0.96 -1.85
C HIS A 266 -1.99 1.84 -2.52
N PHE A 267 -2.83 1.27 -3.38
CA PHE A 267 -3.87 2.00 -4.13
C PHE A 267 -5.29 1.69 -3.62
N PRO A 268 -5.73 2.28 -2.49
CA PRO A 268 -7.09 2.09 -2.00
C PRO A 268 -8.12 2.83 -2.87
N LEU A 269 -9.26 2.16 -3.07
CA LEU A 269 -10.44 2.70 -3.70
C LEU A 269 -11.22 3.58 -2.72
N ALA A 270 -11.57 4.81 -3.14
CA ALA A 270 -12.49 5.66 -2.40
C ALA A 270 -13.93 5.48 -2.90
N THR A 271 -14.90 5.51 -1.99
CA THR A 271 -16.34 5.50 -2.28
C THR A 271 -17.04 6.44 -1.31
N PHE A 272 -17.95 7.29 -1.80
CA PHE A 272 -18.62 8.28 -0.96
C PHE A 272 -20.14 8.15 -1.06
N ALA A 273 -20.81 8.19 0.09
CA ALA A 273 -22.25 8.16 0.17
C ALA A 273 -22.77 9.02 1.34
N PRO A 274 -23.92 9.68 1.21
CA PRO A 274 -24.76 9.73 0.01
C PRO A 274 -24.35 10.90 -0.91
N VAL A 275 -24.57 10.71 -2.22
CA VAL A 275 -24.46 11.79 -3.23
C VAL A 275 -25.88 12.13 -3.67
N ILE A 276 -26.42 13.25 -3.20
CA ILE A 276 -27.81 13.68 -3.45
C ILE A 276 -27.81 15.11 -3.98
N SER A 277 -28.59 15.36 -5.03
CA SER A 277 -28.85 16.71 -5.56
C SER A 277 -29.52 17.60 -4.52
N ALA A 278 -29.16 18.88 -4.50
CA ALA A 278 -29.78 19.90 -3.65
C ALA A 278 -31.33 19.96 -3.77
N GLU A 279 -31.89 19.60 -4.93
CA GLU A 279 -33.34 19.58 -5.17
C GLU A 279 -34.05 18.38 -4.51
N LYS A 280 -33.37 17.23 -4.40
CA LYS A 280 -33.92 15.97 -3.87
C LYS A 280 -33.79 15.85 -2.34
N ALA A 281 -33.05 16.76 -1.72
CA ALA A 281 -32.69 16.73 -0.29
C ALA A 281 -33.86 16.63 0.70
N TYR A 282 -35.04 17.18 0.36
CA TYR A 282 -36.17 17.27 1.29
C TYR A 282 -36.97 15.97 1.44
N HIS A 283 -36.78 15.01 0.53
CA HIS A 283 -37.63 13.83 0.45
C HIS A 283 -37.05 12.58 1.13
N GLU A 284 -35.73 12.52 1.37
CA GLU A 284 -35.05 11.32 1.84
C GLU A 284 -34.09 11.62 2.98
N GLN A 285 -34.37 11.08 4.17
CA GLN A 285 -33.41 11.00 5.27
C GLN A 285 -32.85 9.59 5.32
N LEU A 286 -31.61 9.42 4.85
CA LEU A 286 -30.95 8.12 4.83
C LEU A 286 -30.40 7.77 6.21
N SER A 287 -30.67 6.54 6.64
CA SER A 287 -30.15 5.94 7.87
C SER A 287 -28.68 5.55 7.72
N VAL A 288 -28.00 5.28 8.85
CA VAL A 288 -26.60 4.78 8.84
C VAL A 288 -26.49 3.48 8.05
N ALA A 289 -27.47 2.58 8.16
CA ALA A 289 -27.45 1.31 7.45
C ALA A 289 -27.57 1.50 5.92
N GLU A 290 -28.44 2.40 5.46
CA GLU A 290 -28.62 2.68 4.03
C GLU A 290 -27.37 3.28 3.41
N ILE A 291 -26.79 4.34 4.01
CA ILE A 291 -25.56 4.95 3.48
C ILE A 291 -24.37 3.97 3.49
N THR A 292 -24.31 3.07 4.49
CA THR A 292 -23.23 2.06 4.54
C THR A 292 -23.42 1.02 3.44
N ASN A 293 -24.66 0.61 3.13
CA ASN A 293 -24.92 -0.30 2.02
C ASN A 293 -24.58 0.33 0.66
N MET A 294 -24.88 1.62 0.48
CA MET A 294 -24.54 2.37 -0.73
C MET A 294 -23.03 2.39 -1.01
N CYS A 295 -22.17 2.33 0.01
CA CYS A 295 -20.72 2.23 -0.19
C CYS A 295 -20.27 0.93 -0.88
N PHE A 296 -21.06 -0.15 -0.81
CA PHE A 296 -20.72 -1.41 -1.47
C PHE A 296 -21.35 -1.54 -2.87
N GLU A 297 -22.05 -0.50 -3.32
CA GLU A 297 -22.59 -0.45 -4.68
C GLU A 297 -21.52 0.09 -5.65
N PRO A 298 -21.23 -0.63 -6.75
CA PRO A 298 -20.22 -0.21 -7.74
C PRO A 298 -20.48 1.19 -8.33
N HIS A 299 -21.76 1.60 -8.33
CA HIS A 299 -22.22 2.87 -8.88
C HIS A 299 -21.74 4.11 -8.12
N ASN A 300 -21.33 3.97 -6.86
CA ASN A 300 -20.87 5.08 -6.01
C ASN A 300 -19.34 5.11 -5.85
N GLN A 301 -18.63 4.20 -6.52
CA GLN A 301 -17.17 4.08 -6.44
C GLN A 301 -16.49 5.15 -7.29
N MET A 302 -15.34 5.63 -6.81
CA MET A 302 -14.58 6.69 -7.49
C MET A 302 -13.64 6.17 -8.56
N VAL A 303 -13.50 4.85 -8.71
CA VAL A 303 -12.79 4.23 -9.83
C VAL A 303 -13.70 3.17 -10.42
N LYS A 304 -13.72 3.11 -11.76
CA LYS A 304 -14.52 2.13 -12.48
C LYS A 304 -13.87 0.75 -12.42
N CYS A 305 -14.26 -0.06 -11.44
CA CYS A 305 -13.88 -1.46 -11.30
C CYS A 305 -15.07 -2.24 -10.73
N ASP A 306 -15.19 -3.53 -11.04
CA ASP A 306 -16.18 -4.36 -10.36
C ASP A 306 -15.56 -5.01 -9.10
N PRO A 307 -15.92 -4.56 -7.88
CA PRO A 307 -15.39 -5.14 -6.65
C PRO A 307 -15.75 -6.62 -6.47
N ARG A 308 -16.74 -7.14 -7.23
CA ARG A 308 -17.15 -8.55 -7.19
C ARG A 308 -16.16 -9.48 -7.88
N HIS A 309 -15.33 -8.94 -8.78
CA HIS A 309 -14.26 -9.70 -9.43
C HIS A 309 -12.95 -9.71 -8.63
N GLY A 310 -12.88 -8.92 -7.56
CA GLY A 310 -11.70 -8.83 -6.69
C GLY A 310 -11.97 -9.32 -5.27
N LYS A 311 -10.91 -9.28 -4.46
CA LYS A 311 -10.98 -9.49 -3.01
C LYS A 311 -10.55 -8.23 -2.28
N TYR A 312 -11.29 -7.89 -1.22
CA TYR A 312 -10.94 -6.85 -0.26
C TYR A 312 -9.84 -7.33 0.67
N MET A 313 -8.79 -6.53 0.78
CA MET A 313 -7.70 -6.70 1.73
C MET A 313 -7.95 -5.91 3.01
N ALA A 314 -8.45 -4.69 2.87
CA ALA A 314 -8.74 -3.78 3.98
C ALA A 314 -9.89 -2.85 3.62
N VAL A 315 -10.72 -2.52 4.61
CA VAL A 315 -11.82 -1.57 4.48
C VAL A 315 -11.85 -0.62 5.68
N CYS A 316 -11.88 0.68 5.43
CA CYS A 316 -12.05 1.72 6.41
C CYS A 316 -13.31 2.54 6.08
N LEU A 317 -14.20 2.72 7.06
CA LEU A 317 -15.42 3.51 6.93
C LEU A 317 -15.28 4.78 7.78
N LEU A 318 -15.25 5.93 7.13
CA LEU A 318 -15.12 7.25 7.76
C LEU A 318 -16.48 7.94 7.76
N PHE A 319 -17.19 7.86 8.89
CA PHE A 319 -18.49 8.48 9.09
C PHE A 319 -18.36 9.94 9.53
N ARG A 320 -19.23 10.81 9.03
CA ARG A 320 -19.36 12.21 9.42
C ARG A 320 -20.81 12.57 9.75
N GLY A 321 -21.01 13.36 10.80
CA GLY A 321 -22.30 13.92 11.20
C GLY A 321 -23.01 13.17 12.32
N ASP A 322 -24.34 13.20 12.30
CA ASP A 322 -25.19 12.55 13.31
C ASP A 322 -25.19 11.03 13.14
N VAL A 323 -24.15 10.38 13.71
CA VAL A 323 -23.90 8.95 13.58
C VAL A 323 -23.69 8.33 14.96
N VAL A 324 -24.53 7.36 15.31
CA VAL A 324 -24.44 6.63 16.57
C VAL A 324 -23.54 5.39 16.38
N PRO A 325 -22.49 5.20 17.19
CA PRO A 325 -21.57 4.05 17.05
C PRO A 325 -22.27 2.68 17.09
N LYS A 326 -23.38 2.56 17.82
CA LYS A 326 -24.19 1.34 17.88
C LYS A 326 -24.79 0.99 16.51
N ASP A 327 -25.29 1.98 15.79
CA ASP A 327 -25.93 1.79 14.48
C ASP A 327 -24.89 1.45 13.41
N VAL A 328 -23.68 2.01 13.51
CA VAL A 328 -22.55 1.64 12.66
C VAL A 328 -22.17 0.17 12.86
N ASN A 329 -22.01 -0.27 14.11
CA ASN A 329 -21.69 -1.66 14.40
C ASN A 329 -22.80 -2.63 13.93
N ALA A 330 -24.06 -2.23 14.06
CA ALA A 330 -25.19 -3.00 13.54
C ALA A 330 -25.16 -3.07 12.01
N ALA A 331 -24.93 -1.94 11.32
CA ALA A 331 -24.82 -1.88 9.86
C ALA A 331 -23.66 -2.75 9.33
N ILE A 332 -22.49 -2.70 9.97
CA ILE A 332 -21.34 -3.52 9.61
C ILE A 332 -21.63 -5.01 9.86
N ALA A 333 -22.31 -5.35 10.97
CA ALA A 333 -22.72 -6.73 11.23
C ALA A 333 -23.72 -7.23 10.17
N THR A 334 -24.66 -6.37 9.73
CA THR A 334 -25.57 -6.67 8.62
C THR A 334 -24.80 -6.84 7.31
N ILE A 335 -23.82 -5.99 6.98
CA ILE A 335 -23.02 -6.17 5.76
C ILE A 335 -22.24 -7.49 5.82
N LYS A 336 -21.58 -7.77 6.95
CA LYS A 336 -20.87 -9.04 7.17
C LYS A 336 -21.77 -10.28 7.03
N THR A 337 -23.06 -10.18 7.37
CA THR A 337 -24.02 -11.31 7.36
C THR A 337 -24.89 -11.40 6.11
N ALA A 338 -25.40 -10.28 5.59
CA ALA A 338 -26.23 -10.19 4.39
C ALA A 338 -25.44 -10.58 3.14
N TYR A 339 -24.17 -10.20 3.08
CA TYR A 339 -23.25 -10.71 2.09
C TYR A 339 -22.50 -11.95 2.60
N GLY A 340 -22.88 -12.57 3.72
CA GLY A 340 -22.13 -13.62 4.43
C GLY A 340 -21.93 -14.96 3.69
N CYS A 341 -22.60 -15.18 2.55
CA CYS A 341 -22.27 -16.28 1.63
C CYS A 341 -21.25 -15.86 0.54
N VAL A 342 -21.05 -14.56 0.33
CA VAL A 342 -20.19 -13.96 -0.72
C VAL A 342 -18.95 -13.28 -0.11
N ILE A 343 -19.02 -12.74 1.12
CA ILE A 343 -17.93 -12.08 1.86
C ILE A 343 -16.81 -13.02 2.28
N ARG A 344 -17.12 -14.31 2.46
CA ARG A 344 -16.09 -15.32 2.70
C ARG A 344 -15.21 -15.54 1.46
N ASP A 345 -15.74 -15.29 0.27
CA ASP A 345 -15.00 -15.35 -1.00
C ASP A 345 -14.48 -13.97 -1.45
N THR A 346 -15.07 -12.85 -1.00
CA THR A 346 -14.66 -11.50 -1.39
C THR A 346 -13.72 -10.79 -0.42
N PHE A 347 -13.41 -11.32 0.77
CA PHE A 347 -12.25 -10.87 1.56
C PHE A 347 -11.11 -11.86 1.43
N VAL A 348 -9.88 -11.38 1.59
CA VAL A 348 -8.70 -12.25 1.67
C VAL A 348 -8.70 -13.06 2.97
N ASP A 349 -8.35 -14.35 2.88
CA ASP A 349 -8.49 -15.28 4.01
C ASP A 349 -7.56 -14.93 5.20
N TRP A 350 -6.45 -14.23 4.93
CA TRP A 350 -5.50 -13.76 5.94
C TRP A 350 -5.95 -12.48 6.66
N CYS A 351 -7.03 -11.81 6.22
CA CYS A 351 -7.60 -10.63 6.88
C CYS A 351 -9.03 -10.91 7.38
N PRO A 352 -9.19 -11.70 8.47
CA PRO A 352 -10.51 -12.22 8.87
C PRO A 352 -11.49 -11.17 9.42
N THR A 353 -11.07 -9.93 9.72
CA THR A 353 -11.96 -8.88 10.30
C THR A 353 -11.58 -7.44 9.88
N GLY A 354 -11.36 -7.21 8.59
CA GLY A 354 -10.76 -5.98 8.04
C GLY A 354 -11.63 -4.71 7.96
N PHE A 355 -12.55 -4.44 8.91
CA PHE A 355 -13.30 -3.17 8.96
C PHE A 355 -12.75 -2.24 10.04
N LYS A 356 -12.26 -1.08 9.63
CA LYS A 356 -11.90 0.05 10.50
C LYS A 356 -12.99 1.11 10.41
N VAL A 357 -13.24 1.83 11.50
CA VAL A 357 -14.36 2.77 11.59
C VAL A 357 -13.89 4.08 12.21
N GLY A 358 -13.88 5.16 11.44
CA GLY A 358 -13.74 6.53 11.96
C GLY A 358 -15.10 7.19 12.12
N ILE A 359 -15.31 7.93 13.21
CA ILE A 359 -16.55 8.70 13.43
C ILE A 359 -16.18 10.13 13.83
N ASN A 360 -16.61 11.09 13.01
CA ASN A 360 -16.57 12.50 13.29
C ASN A 360 -18.00 13.03 13.44
N TYR A 361 -18.31 13.70 14.54
CA TYR A 361 -19.67 14.17 14.84
C TYR A 361 -20.05 15.46 14.09
N GLN A 362 -19.10 16.12 13.44
CA GLN A 362 -19.41 17.29 12.63
C GLN A 362 -20.06 16.88 11.31
N PRO A 363 -21.21 17.48 10.95
CA PRO A 363 -21.89 17.19 9.70
C PRO A 363 -21.04 17.66 8.50
N PRO A 364 -21.14 16.97 7.34
CA PRO A 364 -20.52 17.44 6.11
C PRO A 364 -21.01 18.84 5.75
N THR A 365 -20.08 19.74 5.46
CA THR A 365 -20.41 21.09 4.97
C THR A 365 -20.50 21.05 3.45
N VAL A 366 -21.44 21.78 2.87
CA VAL A 366 -21.55 21.95 1.41
C VAL A 366 -21.21 23.37 1.02
N VAL A 367 -20.56 23.52 -0.13
CA VAL A 367 -20.23 24.83 -0.70
C VAL A 367 -21.52 25.56 -1.09
N PRO A 368 -21.72 26.83 -0.70
CA PRO A 368 -22.84 27.63 -1.17
C PRO A 368 -22.90 27.69 -2.70
N GLY A 369 -24.06 27.38 -3.28
CA GLY A 369 -24.19 27.27 -4.75
C GLY A 369 -23.52 26.02 -5.34
N GLY A 370 -23.20 25.02 -4.51
CA GLY A 370 -22.84 23.68 -4.92
C GLY A 370 -24.06 22.82 -5.27
N ASP A 371 -23.81 21.73 -5.98
CA ASP A 371 -24.85 20.82 -6.48
C ASP A 371 -25.32 19.81 -5.42
N LEU A 372 -24.55 19.65 -4.34
CA LEU A 372 -24.80 18.69 -3.27
C LEU A 372 -25.75 19.22 -2.21
N ALA A 373 -26.69 18.37 -1.82
CA ALA A 373 -27.59 18.60 -0.69
C ALA A 373 -26.85 18.65 0.65
N LYS A 374 -27.35 19.48 1.57
CA LYS A 374 -26.97 19.38 2.99
C LYS A 374 -27.53 18.10 3.56
N VAL A 375 -26.64 17.21 4.01
CA VAL A 375 -27.01 15.93 4.63
C VAL A 375 -26.60 15.90 6.09
N PRO A 376 -27.41 15.31 6.98
CA PRO A 376 -27.07 15.23 8.41
C PRO A 376 -25.94 14.23 8.69
N ARG A 377 -25.70 13.30 7.76
CA ARG A 377 -24.68 12.26 7.87
C ARG A 377 -24.17 11.83 6.50
N ALA A 378 -22.90 11.47 6.43
CA ALA A 378 -22.25 10.87 5.27
C ALA A 378 -21.19 9.85 5.70
N VAL A 379 -20.73 9.05 4.76
CA VAL A 379 -19.68 8.06 4.93
C VAL A 379 -18.76 8.05 3.71
N CYS A 380 -17.46 8.04 3.97
CA CYS A 380 -16.43 7.78 2.99
C CYS A 380 -15.81 6.41 3.29
N MET A 381 -15.96 5.46 2.38
CA MET A 381 -15.31 4.17 2.44
C MET A 381 -13.98 4.23 1.69
N LEU A 382 -12.91 3.80 2.34
CA LEU A 382 -11.61 3.54 1.72
C LEU A 382 -11.40 2.03 1.76
N SER A 383 -11.29 1.40 0.61
CA SER A 383 -11.15 -0.05 0.52
C SER A 383 -10.01 -0.43 -0.40
N ASN A 384 -9.04 -1.17 0.12
CA ASN A 384 -8.00 -1.76 -0.72
C ASN A 384 -8.53 -3.10 -1.27
N THR A 385 -8.74 -3.17 -2.58
CA THR A 385 -9.33 -4.30 -3.29
C THR A 385 -8.50 -4.65 -4.51
N THR A 386 -8.34 -5.95 -4.78
CA THR A 386 -7.63 -6.41 -5.99
C THR A 386 -8.37 -6.08 -7.29
N ALA A 387 -9.65 -5.67 -7.21
CA ALA A 387 -10.41 -5.24 -8.37
C ALA A 387 -9.81 -4.01 -9.08
N ILE A 388 -8.98 -3.22 -8.37
CA ILE A 388 -8.30 -2.06 -8.97
C ILE A 388 -7.32 -2.45 -10.07
N ALA A 389 -6.87 -3.72 -10.12
CA ALA A 389 -6.08 -4.27 -11.22
C ALA A 389 -6.77 -4.12 -12.59
N GLU A 390 -8.11 -4.10 -12.64
CA GLU A 390 -8.84 -3.84 -13.88
C GLU A 390 -8.56 -2.42 -14.44
N ALA A 391 -8.27 -1.45 -13.57
CA ALA A 391 -7.91 -0.09 -13.99
C ALA A 391 -6.49 -0.04 -14.58
N TRP A 392 -5.54 -0.78 -14.00
CA TRP A 392 -4.19 -0.93 -14.53
C TRP A 392 -4.20 -1.64 -15.88
N ALA A 393 -4.89 -2.76 -16.01
CA ALA A 393 -4.99 -3.53 -17.26
C ALA A 393 -5.54 -2.71 -18.44
N ARG A 394 -6.50 -1.81 -18.19
CA ARG A 394 -7.02 -0.91 -19.22
C ARG A 394 -6.00 0.13 -19.70
N LEU A 395 -5.15 0.58 -18.79
CA LEU A 395 -4.12 1.58 -19.06
C LEU A 395 -2.96 0.92 -19.82
N ASP A 396 -2.51 -0.23 -19.35
CA ASP A 396 -1.49 -1.08 -19.97
C ASP A 396 -1.89 -1.47 -21.39
N HIS A 397 -3.14 -1.90 -21.61
CA HIS A 397 -3.61 -2.21 -22.95
C HIS A 397 -3.51 -1.02 -23.91
N LYS A 398 -3.84 0.20 -23.46
CA LYS A 398 -3.72 1.41 -24.28
C LYS A 398 -2.26 1.76 -24.56
N PHE A 399 -1.40 1.63 -23.56
CA PHE A 399 0.03 1.81 -23.69
C PHE A 399 0.60 0.87 -24.76
N ASP A 400 0.30 -0.42 -24.66
CA ASP A 400 0.81 -1.46 -25.56
C ASP A 400 0.41 -1.18 -27.02
N LEU A 401 -0.84 -0.76 -27.25
CA LEU A 401 -1.32 -0.40 -28.59
C LEU A 401 -0.55 0.77 -29.22
N MET A 402 -0.14 1.76 -28.42
CA MET A 402 0.62 2.90 -28.90
C MET A 402 2.11 2.57 -29.05
N TYR A 403 2.69 1.90 -28.05
CA TYR A 403 4.12 1.58 -27.99
C TYR A 403 4.53 0.54 -29.03
N ALA A 404 3.65 -0.42 -29.36
CA ALA A 404 3.88 -1.36 -30.46
C ALA A 404 4.14 -0.67 -31.81
N LYS A 405 3.62 0.55 -32.00
CA LYS A 405 3.86 1.37 -33.20
C LYS A 405 4.89 2.47 -32.98
N ARG A 406 5.47 2.56 -31.79
CA ARG A 406 6.33 3.67 -31.34
C ARG A 406 5.71 5.04 -31.62
N ALA A 407 4.38 5.13 -31.49
CA ALA A 407 3.66 6.38 -31.72
C ALA A 407 4.06 7.39 -30.64
N PHE A 408 4.34 8.63 -31.01
CA PHE A 408 4.69 9.74 -30.10
C PHE A 408 5.96 9.57 -29.23
N VAL A 409 6.65 8.41 -29.24
CA VAL A 409 7.87 8.16 -28.45
C VAL A 409 8.98 9.20 -28.68
N HIS A 410 9.13 9.67 -29.92
CA HIS A 410 10.13 10.68 -30.28
C HIS A 410 10.00 12.00 -29.50
N TRP A 411 8.81 12.36 -29.01
CA TRP A 411 8.61 13.54 -28.18
C TRP A 411 9.24 13.39 -26.79
N TYR A 412 9.30 12.17 -26.26
CA TYR A 412 9.88 11.89 -24.95
C TYR A 412 11.41 11.78 -25.06
N VAL A 413 11.88 11.03 -26.06
CA VAL A 413 13.32 10.88 -26.33
C VAL A 413 13.98 12.21 -26.70
N GLY A 414 13.26 13.08 -27.43
CA GLY A 414 13.73 14.42 -27.77
C GLY A 414 13.94 15.35 -26.55
N GLU A 415 13.34 15.01 -25.41
CA GLU A 415 13.43 15.76 -24.15
C GLU A 415 14.40 15.09 -23.15
N GLY A 416 15.27 14.21 -23.63
CA GLY A 416 16.36 13.63 -22.84
C GLY A 416 16.00 12.41 -22.00
N MET A 417 14.82 11.80 -22.23
CA MET A 417 14.43 10.52 -21.65
C MET A 417 14.97 9.36 -22.51
N GLU A 418 15.45 8.28 -21.90
CA GLU A 418 15.87 7.12 -22.67
C GLU A 418 14.66 6.28 -23.12
N GLU A 419 14.72 5.69 -24.32
CA GLU A 419 13.61 4.87 -24.81
C GLU A 419 13.43 3.59 -23.96
N GLY A 420 14.50 3.11 -23.32
CA GLY A 420 14.46 1.93 -22.43
C GLY A 420 13.51 2.09 -21.23
N GLU A 421 13.37 3.31 -20.71
CA GLU A 421 12.50 3.61 -19.56
C GLU A 421 11.02 3.27 -19.84
N PHE A 422 10.57 3.31 -21.10
CA PHE A 422 9.22 2.87 -21.45
C PHE A 422 9.01 1.39 -21.21
N SER A 423 10.00 0.57 -21.55
CA SER A 423 9.93 -0.88 -21.38
C SER A 423 10.02 -1.24 -19.91
N GLU A 424 10.94 -0.62 -19.17
CA GLU A 424 11.11 -0.82 -17.73
C GLU A 424 9.83 -0.47 -16.95
N ALA A 425 9.26 0.70 -17.20
CA ALA A 425 8.03 1.13 -16.55
C ALA A 425 6.85 0.20 -16.88
N ARG A 426 6.81 -0.36 -18.09
CA ARG A 426 5.78 -1.31 -18.51
C ARG A 426 5.94 -2.68 -17.84
N GLU A 427 7.17 -3.14 -17.66
CA GLU A 427 7.51 -4.39 -16.98
C GLU A 427 7.19 -4.30 -15.48
N ASP A 428 7.49 -3.17 -14.85
CA ASP A 428 7.15 -2.93 -13.44
C ASP A 428 5.64 -2.88 -13.19
N LEU A 429 4.86 -2.27 -14.09
CA LEU A 429 3.39 -2.33 -14.03
C LEU A 429 2.86 -3.75 -14.29
N ALA A 430 3.46 -4.53 -15.19
CA ALA A 430 3.10 -5.93 -15.37
C ALA A 430 3.36 -6.76 -14.10
N ALA A 431 4.47 -6.49 -13.41
CA ALA A 431 4.77 -7.10 -12.11
C ALA A 431 3.74 -6.68 -11.05
N LEU A 432 3.32 -5.42 -11.02
CA LEU A 432 2.26 -4.95 -10.13
C LEU A 432 0.90 -5.63 -10.41
N GLU A 433 0.52 -5.82 -11.68
CA GLU A 433 -0.69 -6.59 -12.03
C GLU A 433 -0.61 -8.02 -11.50
N LYS A 434 0.56 -8.66 -11.65
CA LYS A 434 0.82 -10.00 -11.12
C LYS A 434 0.75 -10.04 -9.60
N ASP A 435 1.27 -9.03 -8.90
CA ASP A 435 1.15 -8.90 -7.44
C ASP A 435 -0.33 -8.94 -7.02
N TYR A 436 -1.20 -8.20 -7.72
CA TYR A 436 -2.65 -8.21 -7.47
C TYR A 436 -3.31 -9.56 -7.77
N GLU A 437 -2.83 -10.32 -8.76
CA GLU A 437 -3.32 -11.67 -9.04
C GLU A 437 -2.88 -12.71 -8.00
N GLU A 438 -1.71 -12.52 -7.40
CA GLU A 438 -1.12 -13.43 -6.42
C GLU A 438 -1.72 -13.25 -5.01
N VAL A 439 -2.10 -12.03 -4.63
CA VAL A 439 -2.65 -11.74 -3.28
C VAL A 439 -3.85 -12.62 -2.90
N PRO A 440 -4.87 -12.83 -3.77
CA PRO A 440 -5.98 -13.74 -3.48
C PRO A 440 -5.56 -15.22 -3.38
N ARG A 441 -4.41 -15.60 -3.99
CA ARG A 441 -3.89 -16.97 -4.05
C ARG A 441 -2.93 -17.30 -2.91
N ALA A 442 -2.32 -16.29 -2.28
CA ALA A 442 -1.25 -16.42 -1.29
C ALA A 442 -1.61 -17.26 -0.05
N VAL A 443 -2.88 -17.51 0.27
CA VAL A 443 -3.27 -18.34 1.44
C VAL A 443 -3.18 -19.84 1.19
N CYS A 444 -3.02 -20.30 -0.06
CA CYS A 444 -2.64 -21.71 -0.25
C CYS A 444 -1.18 -21.98 0.15
N MET A 445 -0.36 -20.95 0.43
CA MET A 445 1.08 -21.10 0.69
C MET A 445 1.55 -20.77 2.11
N LEU A 446 0.68 -20.25 3.00
CA LEU A 446 1.08 -19.80 4.35
C LEU A 446 0.97 -20.88 5.46
N SER A 447 0.82 -22.16 5.11
CA SER A 447 1.14 -23.28 6.01
C SER A 447 2.58 -23.74 5.75
N ASN A 448 3.54 -23.09 6.43
CA ASN A 448 4.99 -23.18 6.20
C ASN A 448 5.66 -24.57 6.41
N THR A 449 4.92 -25.66 6.57
CA THR A 449 5.49 -27.02 6.56
C THR A 449 4.96 -27.88 5.41
N THR A 450 3.73 -27.65 4.96
CA THR A 450 3.16 -28.35 3.79
C THR A 450 3.40 -27.60 2.49
N ALA A 451 3.52 -26.28 2.48
CA ALA A 451 3.65 -25.52 1.22
C ALA A 451 5.01 -25.71 0.54
N ILE A 452 6.10 -25.81 1.31
CA ILE A 452 7.42 -26.20 0.78
C ILE A 452 7.32 -27.64 0.27
N ALA A 453 6.81 -28.58 1.06
CA ALA A 453 6.64 -29.97 0.63
C ALA A 453 5.70 -30.14 -0.60
N GLU A 454 4.65 -29.34 -0.75
CA GLU A 454 3.71 -29.36 -1.88
C GLU A 454 4.22 -28.60 -3.10
N ALA A 455 4.95 -27.50 -2.92
CA ALA A 455 5.64 -26.80 -4.00
C ALA A 455 6.76 -27.69 -4.57
N TRP A 456 7.51 -28.38 -3.70
CA TRP A 456 8.48 -29.39 -4.10
C TRP A 456 7.80 -30.61 -4.71
N ALA A 457 6.70 -31.16 -4.15
CA ALA A 457 5.97 -32.27 -4.77
C ALA A 457 5.35 -31.90 -6.13
N ARG A 458 5.00 -30.62 -6.36
CA ARG A 458 4.56 -30.12 -7.67
C ARG A 458 5.72 -29.90 -8.63
N LEU A 459 6.87 -29.43 -8.16
CA LEU A 459 8.09 -29.35 -8.95
C LEU A 459 8.56 -30.75 -9.35
N ASP A 460 8.53 -31.68 -8.42
CA ASP A 460 8.91 -33.09 -8.57
C ASP A 460 7.95 -33.83 -9.52
N HIS A 461 6.63 -33.66 -9.36
CA HIS A 461 5.67 -34.20 -10.32
C HIS A 461 5.85 -33.58 -11.73
N LYS A 462 6.17 -32.28 -11.83
CA LYS A 462 6.51 -31.64 -13.12
C LYS A 462 7.82 -32.18 -13.69
N PHE A 463 8.80 -32.46 -12.84
CA PHE A 463 10.09 -33.04 -13.21
C PHE A 463 9.92 -34.46 -13.76
N ASP A 464 9.13 -35.30 -13.08
CA ASP A 464 8.76 -36.65 -13.54
C ASP A 464 7.98 -36.65 -14.87
N LEU A 465 7.05 -35.70 -15.03
CA LEU A 465 6.31 -35.50 -16.29
C LEU A 465 7.20 -35.02 -17.44
N MET A 466 8.19 -34.18 -17.14
CA MET A 466 9.20 -33.72 -18.10
C MET A 466 10.15 -34.86 -18.50
N TYR A 467 10.50 -35.74 -17.56
CA TYR A 467 11.33 -36.93 -17.76
C TYR A 467 10.62 -38.00 -18.61
N ALA A 468 9.35 -38.30 -18.31
CA ALA A 468 8.56 -39.30 -19.02
C ALA A 468 8.36 -38.97 -20.51
N LYS A 469 8.48 -37.70 -20.90
CA LYS A 469 8.29 -37.23 -22.27
C LYS A 469 9.54 -37.27 -23.15
N ARG A 470 10.73 -37.65 -22.65
CA ARG A 470 12.00 -37.72 -23.41
C ARG A 470 12.32 -36.46 -24.24
N ALA A 471 11.75 -35.31 -23.90
CA ALA A 471 11.68 -34.17 -24.80
C ALA A 471 13.02 -33.42 -24.97
N PHE A 472 14.01 -33.66 -24.09
CA PHE A 472 15.25 -32.89 -24.03
C PHE A 472 16.55 -33.71 -24.06
N VAL A 473 16.50 -35.04 -24.05
CA VAL A 473 17.71 -35.90 -24.10
C VAL A 473 18.59 -35.54 -25.31
N HIS A 474 17.97 -35.20 -26.43
CA HIS A 474 18.67 -34.86 -27.67
C HIS A 474 19.39 -33.50 -27.63
N TRP A 475 19.04 -32.62 -26.68
CA TRP A 475 19.66 -31.30 -26.51
C TRP A 475 20.86 -31.39 -25.55
N TYR A 476 20.72 -32.12 -24.46
CA TYR A 476 21.82 -32.37 -23.50
C TYR A 476 22.96 -33.22 -24.08
N VAL A 477 22.65 -34.21 -24.93
CA VAL A 477 23.67 -34.98 -25.67
C VAL A 477 24.36 -34.12 -26.73
N GLY A 478 23.73 -33.04 -27.20
CA GLY A 478 24.30 -32.10 -28.18
C GLY A 478 25.37 -31.17 -27.63
N GLU A 479 25.35 -30.92 -26.31
CA GLU A 479 26.28 -30.02 -25.59
C GLU A 479 27.39 -30.79 -24.85
N GLY A 480 27.48 -32.12 -25.01
CA GLY A 480 28.61 -32.92 -24.54
C GLY A 480 28.45 -33.63 -23.19
N MET A 481 27.26 -33.65 -22.59
CA MET A 481 26.97 -34.55 -21.45
C MET A 481 26.71 -35.97 -21.96
N GLU A 482 27.42 -36.96 -21.42
CA GLU A 482 27.17 -38.36 -21.74
C GLU A 482 25.87 -38.84 -21.05
N GLU A 483 25.07 -39.66 -21.74
CA GLU A 483 23.78 -40.18 -21.25
C GLU A 483 23.92 -40.90 -19.88
N GLY A 484 25.12 -41.41 -19.57
CA GLY A 484 25.49 -42.02 -18.29
C GLY A 484 25.59 -41.04 -17.12
N GLU A 485 26.17 -39.85 -17.33
CA GLU A 485 26.33 -38.82 -16.30
C GLU A 485 24.96 -38.25 -15.86
N PHE A 486 24.01 -38.22 -16.79
CA PHE A 486 22.63 -37.81 -16.52
C PHE A 486 21.86 -38.86 -15.70
N SER A 487 22.11 -40.15 -15.93
CA SER A 487 21.52 -41.23 -15.12
C SER A 487 22.10 -41.31 -13.71
N GLU A 488 23.39 -41.02 -13.54
CA GLU A 488 24.05 -40.95 -12.23
C GLU A 488 23.52 -39.77 -11.40
N ALA A 489 23.35 -38.60 -12.02
CA ALA A 489 22.73 -37.44 -11.36
C ALA A 489 21.30 -37.69 -10.88
N ARG A 490 20.54 -38.58 -11.55
CA ARG A 490 19.21 -39.00 -11.13
C ARG A 490 19.25 -39.97 -9.94
N GLU A 491 20.18 -40.93 -9.92
CA GLU A 491 20.34 -41.81 -8.76
C GLU A 491 20.80 -41.02 -7.53
N ASP A 492 21.68 -40.03 -7.71
CA ASP A 492 22.08 -39.08 -6.67
C ASP A 492 20.89 -38.23 -6.18
N LEU A 493 20.06 -37.68 -7.08
CA LEU A 493 18.87 -36.90 -6.70
C LEU A 493 17.80 -37.75 -5.99
N ALA A 494 17.57 -38.99 -6.45
CA ALA A 494 16.61 -39.91 -5.84
C ALA A 494 17.10 -40.44 -4.48
N ALA A 495 18.42 -40.56 -4.29
CA ALA A 495 19.02 -40.80 -2.97
C ALA A 495 18.81 -39.59 -2.04
N LEU A 496 18.97 -38.37 -2.55
CA LEU A 496 18.74 -37.10 -1.84
C LEU A 496 17.25 -36.82 -1.49
N GLU A 497 16.32 -37.50 -2.16
CA GLU A 497 14.88 -37.46 -1.89
C GLU A 497 14.51 -38.32 -0.66
N LYS A 498 15.32 -39.33 -0.36
CA LYS A 498 15.12 -40.24 0.78
C LYS A 498 15.60 -39.68 2.12
N ASP A 499 16.43 -38.64 2.08
CA ASP A 499 17.02 -37.96 3.24
C ASP A 499 16.17 -36.78 3.78
N TYR A 500 14.88 -36.70 3.42
CA TYR A 500 13.91 -35.80 4.06
C TYR A 500 13.59 -36.28 5.50
N GLU A 501 14.60 -36.31 6.38
CA GLU A 501 14.40 -36.38 7.82
C GLU A 501 14.17 -34.95 8.37
N GLU A 502 13.05 -34.76 9.06
CA GLU A 502 12.68 -33.54 9.78
C GLU A 502 13.87 -33.04 10.62
N CYS A 503 14.16 -31.72 10.61
CA CYS A 503 15.17 -31.12 11.49
C CYS A 503 14.92 -31.58 12.93
N ASP A 504 15.89 -32.26 13.55
CA ASP A 504 15.73 -32.72 14.92
C ASP A 504 16.08 -31.57 15.88
N PRO A 505 15.10 -30.97 16.56
CA PRO A 505 15.37 -29.87 17.47
C PRO A 505 16.20 -30.28 18.69
N ARG A 506 16.50 -31.59 18.86
CA ARG A 506 17.42 -32.10 19.90
C ARG A 506 18.89 -31.86 19.54
N HIS A 507 19.22 -31.61 18.28
CA HIS A 507 20.59 -31.33 17.83
C HIS A 507 20.94 -29.84 17.91
N GLY A 508 19.97 -28.96 18.19
CA GLY A 508 20.17 -27.53 18.35
C GLY A 508 19.75 -26.99 19.71
N LYS A 509 20.05 -25.71 19.93
CA LYS A 509 19.59 -24.94 21.08
C LYS A 509 18.45 -24.02 20.67
N TYR A 510 17.57 -23.70 21.61
CA TYR A 510 16.49 -22.74 21.44
C TYR A 510 16.98 -21.34 21.80
N MET A 511 16.84 -20.39 20.88
CA MET A 511 17.12 -18.97 21.13
C MET A 511 15.90 -18.27 21.72
N ALA A 512 14.72 -18.54 21.17
CA ALA A 512 13.47 -17.98 21.64
C ALA A 512 12.32 -18.95 21.37
N VAL A 513 11.39 -19.06 22.31
CA VAL A 513 10.19 -19.89 22.19
C VAL A 513 8.97 -19.05 22.57
N CYS A 514 7.96 -19.02 21.72
CA CYS A 514 6.66 -18.42 21.99
C CYS A 514 5.58 -19.50 22.02
N LEU A 515 4.81 -19.54 23.11
CA LEU A 515 3.67 -20.44 23.28
C LEU A 515 2.37 -19.62 23.26
N LEU A 516 1.54 -19.87 22.26
CA LEU A 516 0.27 -19.20 22.04
C LEU A 516 -0.87 -20.18 22.36
N PHE A 517 -1.45 -20.02 23.55
CA PHE A 517 -2.58 -20.83 24.02
C PHE A 517 -3.91 -20.22 23.57
N ARG A 518 -4.86 -21.09 23.18
CA ARG A 518 -6.23 -20.73 22.87
C ARG A 518 -7.23 -21.59 23.65
N GLY A 519 -8.33 -21.00 24.08
CA GLY A 519 -9.44 -21.67 24.76
C GLY A 519 -9.39 -21.58 26.28
N ASP A 520 -9.99 -22.57 26.94
CA ASP A 520 -10.09 -22.61 28.41
C ASP A 520 -8.73 -23.00 29.03
N VAL A 521 -7.87 -21.99 29.20
CA VAL A 521 -6.49 -22.13 29.67
C VAL A 521 -6.23 -21.17 30.84
N VAL A 522 -5.85 -21.75 31.98
CA VAL A 522 -5.53 -21.00 33.21
C VAL A 522 -4.05 -20.61 33.19
N PRO A 523 -3.70 -19.32 33.34
CA PRO A 523 -2.30 -18.86 33.30
C PRO A 523 -1.37 -19.55 34.32
N LYS A 524 -1.91 -19.92 35.48
CA LYS A 524 -1.16 -20.65 36.53
C LYS A 524 -0.69 -22.02 36.05
N ASP A 525 -1.53 -22.73 35.32
CA ASP A 525 -1.22 -24.08 34.81
C ASP A 525 -0.19 -24.01 33.68
N VAL A 526 -0.26 -22.96 32.85
CA VAL A 526 0.74 -22.68 31.80
C VAL A 526 2.11 -22.41 32.41
N ASN A 527 2.18 -21.55 33.43
CA ASN A 527 3.44 -21.25 34.11
C ASN A 527 4.03 -22.48 34.82
N ALA A 528 3.19 -23.34 35.41
CA ALA A 528 3.64 -24.60 36.00
C ALA A 528 4.15 -25.60 34.95
N ALA A 529 3.49 -25.67 33.79
CA ALA A 529 3.93 -26.49 32.66
C ALA A 529 5.29 -26.00 32.12
N ILE A 530 5.47 -24.70 31.94
CA ILE A 530 6.74 -24.11 31.49
C ILE A 530 7.85 -24.35 32.52
N ALA A 531 7.56 -24.21 33.81
CA ALA A 531 8.54 -24.52 34.86
C ALA A 531 8.98 -26.00 34.80
N THR A 532 8.06 -26.92 34.51
CA THR A 532 8.38 -28.33 34.33
C THR A 532 9.21 -28.56 33.06
N ILE A 533 8.87 -27.89 31.96
CA ILE A 533 9.60 -27.97 30.68
C ILE A 533 11.04 -27.47 30.84
N LYS A 534 11.24 -26.36 31.58
CA LYS A 534 12.58 -25.82 31.90
C LYS A 534 13.47 -26.79 32.67
N THR A 535 12.90 -27.76 33.39
CA THR A 535 13.67 -28.77 34.12
C THR A 535 14.09 -29.97 33.25
N LYS A 536 13.56 -30.10 32.04
CA LYS A 536 13.89 -31.20 31.13
C LYS A 536 15.20 -30.90 30.40
N ARG A 537 16.20 -31.77 30.57
CA ARG A 537 17.51 -31.67 29.88
C ARG A 537 17.45 -31.81 28.36
N SER A 538 16.31 -32.24 27.81
CA SER A 538 16.09 -32.39 26.36
C SER A 538 15.82 -31.07 25.65
N ILE A 539 15.62 -29.97 26.37
CA ILE A 539 15.36 -28.64 25.81
C ILE A 539 16.48 -27.74 26.31
N GLN A 540 17.41 -27.43 25.41
CA GLN A 540 18.55 -26.58 25.72
C GLN A 540 18.29 -25.19 25.15
N PHE A 541 18.47 -24.16 25.95
CA PHE A 541 18.46 -22.77 25.50
C PHE A 541 19.89 -22.28 25.33
N VAL A 542 20.07 -21.21 24.56
CA VAL A 542 21.32 -20.45 24.54
C VAL A 542 21.56 -19.76 25.89
N ASP A 543 22.82 -19.66 26.32
CA ASP A 543 23.19 -19.26 27.68
C ASP A 543 22.84 -17.81 28.03
N TRP A 544 22.83 -16.93 27.02
CA TRP A 544 22.39 -15.54 27.16
C TRP A 544 20.86 -15.39 27.24
N CYS A 545 20.08 -16.45 27.01
CA CYS A 545 18.62 -16.44 27.16
C CYS A 545 18.05 -17.72 27.81
N PRO A 546 18.38 -18.00 29.09
CA PRO A 546 18.00 -19.25 29.77
C PRO A 546 16.49 -19.34 30.09
N THR A 547 15.74 -18.27 29.84
CA THR A 547 14.31 -18.15 30.17
C THR A 547 13.44 -17.74 28.98
N GLY A 548 13.88 -18.01 27.75
CA GLY A 548 13.31 -17.53 26.48
C GLY A 548 11.87 -17.96 26.11
N PHE A 549 11.00 -18.28 27.07
CA PHE A 549 9.58 -18.52 26.83
C PHE A 549 8.75 -17.25 26.92
N LYS A 550 8.11 -16.85 25.82
CA LYS A 550 7.02 -15.87 25.79
C LYS A 550 5.68 -16.59 25.70
N VAL A 551 4.68 -16.12 26.44
CA VAL A 551 3.36 -16.76 26.49
C VAL A 551 2.27 -15.77 26.08
N GLY A 552 1.44 -16.16 25.12
CA GLY A 552 0.19 -15.49 24.80
C GLY A 552 -0.99 -16.39 25.14
N ILE A 553 -2.03 -15.86 25.76
CA ILE A 553 -3.26 -16.61 26.08
C ILE A 553 -4.45 -15.87 25.48
N ASN A 554 -5.22 -16.59 24.66
CA ASN A 554 -6.50 -16.14 24.14
C ASN A 554 -7.61 -17.06 24.68
N TYR A 555 -8.55 -16.50 25.43
CA TYR A 555 -9.63 -17.29 26.04
C TYR A 555 -10.66 -17.82 25.03
N GLN A 556 -10.61 -17.38 23.77
CA GLN A 556 -11.46 -17.94 22.72
C GLN A 556 -10.92 -19.28 22.23
N PRO A 557 -11.75 -20.35 22.21
CA PRO A 557 -11.34 -21.66 21.71
C PRO A 557 -11.10 -21.63 20.19
N PRO A 558 -10.23 -22.51 19.68
CA PRO A 558 -10.01 -22.65 18.24
C PRO A 558 -11.32 -23.04 17.53
N THR A 559 -11.59 -22.40 16.39
CA THR A 559 -12.75 -22.70 15.56
C THR A 559 -12.36 -23.72 14.49
N VAL A 560 -13.22 -24.71 14.27
CA VAL A 560 -13.04 -25.72 13.21
C VAL A 560 -13.63 -25.20 11.91
N VAL A 561 -12.90 -25.40 10.81
CA VAL A 561 -13.41 -25.12 9.47
C VAL A 561 -14.47 -26.20 9.11
N PRO A 562 -15.69 -25.82 8.70
CA PRO A 562 -16.70 -26.80 8.29
C PRO A 562 -16.17 -27.68 7.15
N GLY A 563 -16.19 -29.01 7.33
CA GLY A 563 -15.63 -29.98 6.38
C GLY A 563 -14.14 -30.27 6.52
N GLY A 564 -13.44 -29.65 7.47
CA GLY A 564 -12.04 -29.95 7.77
C GLY A 564 -11.86 -31.19 8.67
N ASP A 565 -10.70 -31.84 8.55
CA ASP A 565 -10.37 -33.08 9.27
C ASP A 565 -10.07 -32.88 10.76
N LEU A 566 -9.90 -31.63 11.21
CA LEU A 566 -9.55 -31.31 12.60
C LEU A 566 -10.79 -31.34 13.51
N ALA A 567 -10.72 -32.13 14.58
CA ALA A 567 -11.76 -32.21 15.59
C ALA A 567 -11.90 -30.91 16.41
N LYS A 568 -13.12 -30.61 16.86
CA LYS A 568 -13.38 -29.46 17.74
C LYS A 568 -12.81 -29.72 19.12
N VAL A 569 -11.78 -28.95 19.49
CA VAL A 569 -11.10 -29.05 20.79
C VAL A 569 -11.35 -27.82 21.66
N PRO A 570 -11.47 -27.97 22.99
CA PRO A 570 -11.73 -26.87 23.91
C PRO A 570 -10.49 -25.99 24.17
N ARG A 571 -9.29 -26.50 23.84
CA ARG A 571 -8.01 -25.83 24.02
C ARG A 571 -7.01 -26.24 22.96
N ALA A 572 -6.13 -25.33 22.57
CA ALA A 572 -5.00 -25.59 21.69
C ALA A 572 -3.79 -24.75 22.10
N VAL A 573 -2.59 -25.20 21.72
CA VAL A 573 -1.35 -24.44 21.88
C VAL A 573 -0.58 -24.49 20.57
N CYS A 574 -0.07 -23.34 20.13
CA CYS A 574 0.86 -23.22 19.03
C CYS A 574 2.22 -22.80 19.57
N MET A 575 3.28 -23.50 19.19
CA MET A 575 4.65 -23.14 19.53
C MET A 575 5.34 -22.56 18.30
N LEU A 576 5.92 -21.37 18.47
CA LEU A 576 6.84 -20.77 17.52
C LEU A 576 8.21 -20.74 18.17
N SER A 577 9.23 -21.29 17.53
CA SER A 577 10.57 -21.34 18.10
C SER A 577 11.63 -21.00 17.08
N ASN A 578 12.61 -20.21 17.52
CA ASN A 578 13.86 -20.01 16.79
C ASN A 578 14.93 -20.95 17.38
N THR A 579 15.49 -21.84 16.56
CA THR A 579 16.45 -22.86 16.99
C THR A 579 17.65 -22.90 16.06
N THR A 580 18.84 -23.18 16.61
CA THR A 580 20.06 -23.40 15.82
C THR A 580 20.03 -24.70 15.02
N ALA A 581 19.08 -25.62 15.29
CA ALA A 581 18.90 -26.85 14.50
C ALA A 581 18.51 -26.57 13.03
N ILE A 582 18.10 -25.33 12.71
CA ILE A 582 17.82 -24.94 11.33
C ILE A 582 19.09 -24.90 10.46
N ALA A 583 20.28 -24.77 11.05
CA ALA A 583 21.56 -24.87 10.35
C ALA A 583 21.68 -26.19 9.56
N GLU A 584 21.19 -27.31 10.10
CA GLU A 584 21.18 -28.61 9.40
C GLU A 584 20.32 -28.56 8.12
N ALA A 585 19.27 -27.74 8.08
CA ALA A 585 18.50 -27.55 6.85
C ALA A 585 19.28 -26.74 5.80
N TRP A 586 19.98 -25.69 6.23
CA TRP A 586 20.81 -24.87 5.35
C TRP A 586 22.00 -25.66 4.80
N ALA A 587 22.72 -26.40 5.65
CA ALA A 587 23.81 -27.29 5.27
C ALA A 587 23.39 -28.31 4.18
N ARG A 588 22.18 -28.87 4.31
CA ARG A 588 21.63 -29.80 3.31
C ARG A 588 21.26 -29.10 2.01
N LEU A 589 20.75 -27.88 2.08
CA LEU A 589 20.42 -27.08 0.90
C LEU A 589 21.71 -26.70 0.15
N ASP A 590 22.74 -26.30 0.89
CA ASP A 590 24.08 -25.98 0.38
C ASP A 590 24.72 -27.19 -0.30
N HIS A 591 24.71 -28.35 0.33
CA HIS A 591 25.23 -29.57 -0.27
C HIS A 591 24.50 -29.93 -1.58
N LYS A 592 23.17 -29.74 -1.64
CA LYS A 592 22.38 -29.95 -2.86
C LYS A 592 22.73 -28.93 -3.94
N PHE A 593 22.88 -27.66 -3.56
CA PHE A 593 23.31 -26.61 -4.47
C PHE A 593 24.70 -26.89 -5.04
N ASP A 594 25.67 -27.25 -4.20
CA ASP A 594 27.04 -27.56 -4.60
C ASP A 594 27.10 -28.73 -5.60
N LEU A 595 26.29 -29.78 -5.37
CA LEU A 595 26.17 -30.90 -6.30
C LEU A 595 25.59 -30.49 -7.66
N MET A 596 24.56 -29.66 -7.67
CA MET A 596 23.94 -29.17 -8.92
C MET A 596 24.87 -28.22 -9.67
N TYR A 597 25.51 -27.31 -8.94
CA TYR A 597 26.43 -26.32 -9.50
C TYR A 597 27.70 -26.96 -10.05
N ALA A 598 28.27 -27.95 -9.34
CA ALA A 598 29.43 -28.71 -9.82
C ALA A 598 29.16 -29.45 -11.15
N LYS A 599 27.92 -29.91 -11.35
CA LYS A 599 27.47 -30.55 -12.59
C LYS A 599 26.94 -29.54 -13.64
N ARG A 600 27.07 -28.22 -13.39
CA ARG A 600 26.52 -27.10 -14.19
C ARG A 600 25.05 -27.29 -14.57
N ALA A 601 24.28 -27.99 -13.73
CA ALA A 601 22.89 -28.26 -13.98
C ALA A 601 22.10 -26.95 -13.96
N PHE A 602 21.35 -26.66 -15.03
CA PHE A 602 20.48 -25.48 -15.20
C PHE A 602 21.17 -24.11 -15.21
N VAL A 603 22.49 -24.02 -14.95
CA VAL A 603 23.25 -22.75 -14.95
C VAL A 603 23.09 -21.99 -16.27
N HIS A 604 23.14 -22.68 -17.41
CA HIS A 604 22.96 -22.08 -18.74
C HIS A 604 21.57 -21.45 -18.95
N TRP A 605 20.55 -21.91 -18.23
CA TRP A 605 19.18 -21.42 -18.35
C TRP A 605 19.05 -20.06 -17.68
N TYR A 606 19.58 -19.95 -16.46
CA TYR A 606 19.62 -18.70 -15.72
C TYR A 606 20.56 -17.67 -16.37
N VAL A 607 21.73 -18.11 -16.86
CA VAL A 607 22.63 -17.23 -17.62
C VAL A 607 22.00 -16.77 -18.95
N GLY A 608 21.20 -17.63 -19.59
CA GLY A 608 20.46 -17.29 -20.81
C GLY A 608 19.34 -16.26 -20.61
N GLU A 609 18.78 -16.19 -19.40
CA GLU A 609 17.77 -15.20 -18.98
C GLU A 609 18.40 -13.91 -18.41
N GLY A 610 19.74 -13.81 -18.41
CA GLY A 610 20.47 -12.58 -18.05
C GLY A 610 21.11 -12.57 -16.66
N MET A 611 21.09 -13.68 -15.92
CA MET A 611 21.75 -13.81 -14.61
C MET A 611 23.27 -13.98 -14.78
N GLU A 612 24.10 -13.23 -14.05
CA GLU A 612 25.55 -13.44 -14.12
C GLU A 612 25.97 -14.71 -13.37
N GLU A 613 26.93 -15.47 -13.92
CA GLU A 613 27.39 -16.72 -13.29
C GLU A 613 28.01 -16.49 -11.89
N GLY A 614 28.50 -15.28 -11.63
CA GLY A 614 29.01 -14.86 -10.32
C GLY A 614 27.95 -14.74 -9.22
N GLU A 615 26.67 -14.54 -9.59
CA GLU A 615 25.57 -14.42 -8.62
C GLU A 615 25.27 -15.77 -7.93
N PHE A 616 25.56 -16.89 -8.59
CA PHE A 616 25.46 -18.22 -7.98
C PHE A 616 26.46 -18.41 -6.84
N SER A 617 27.69 -17.91 -7.02
CA SER A 617 28.70 -17.94 -5.96
C SER A 617 28.37 -16.99 -4.82
N GLU A 618 27.83 -15.81 -5.11
CA GLU A 618 27.44 -14.84 -4.08
C GLU A 618 26.29 -15.37 -3.20
N ALA A 619 25.23 -15.91 -3.83
CA ALA A 619 24.12 -16.52 -3.11
C ALA A 619 24.56 -17.72 -2.24
N ARG A 620 25.57 -18.47 -2.69
CA ARG A 620 26.18 -19.57 -1.95
C ARG A 620 27.01 -19.09 -0.76
N GLU A 621 27.76 -18.02 -0.91
CA GLU A 621 28.54 -17.40 0.16
C GLU A 621 27.62 -16.81 1.24
N ASP A 622 26.51 -16.18 0.84
CA ASP A 622 25.51 -15.65 1.78
C ASP A 622 24.86 -16.76 2.61
N LEU A 623 24.50 -17.89 1.98
CA LEU A 623 23.91 -19.01 2.69
C LEU A 623 24.92 -19.72 3.60
N ALA A 624 26.20 -19.80 3.19
CA ALA A 624 27.29 -20.30 4.02
C ALA A 624 27.54 -19.41 5.25
N ALA A 625 27.48 -18.08 5.07
CA ALA A 625 27.61 -17.12 6.15
C ALA A 625 26.47 -17.29 7.15
N LEU A 626 25.24 -17.49 6.66
CA LEU A 626 24.08 -17.76 7.50
C LEU A 626 24.23 -19.08 8.28
N GLU A 627 24.67 -20.16 7.64
CA GLU A 627 24.97 -21.44 8.30
C GLU A 627 25.97 -21.23 9.45
N LYS A 628 27.08 -20.54 9.16
CA LYS A 628 28.13 -20.25 10.13
C LYS A 628 27.63 -19.41 11.31
N ASP A 629 26.80 -18.40 11.06
CA ASP A 629 26.21 -17.58 12.12
C ASP A 629 25.36 -18.44 13.08
N TYR A 630 24.59 -19.39 12.56
CA TYR A 630 23.80 -20.30 13.39
C TYR A 630 24.67 -21.31 14.15
N GLU A 631 25.78 -21.78 13.57
CA GLU A 631 26.76 -22.63 14.25
C GLU A 631 27.47 -21.87 15.38
N GLU A 632 27.94 -20.65 15.13
CA GLU A 632 28.60 -19.78 16.13
C GLU A 632 27.68 -19.55 17.32
N VAL A 633 26.40 -19.22 17.08
CA VAL A 633 25.39 -19.07 18.15
C VAL A 633 25.17 -20.38 18.93
N GLY A 634 25.39 -21.53 18.30
CA GLY A 634 25.37 -22.85 18.96
C GLY A 634 26.60 -23.14 19.82
N VAL A 635 27.78 -22.64 19.41
CA VAL A 635 29.10 -22.92 19.99
C VAL A 635 29.53 -21.93 21.07
N ASP A 636 29.10 -20.66 21.01
CA ASP A 636 29.36 -19.56 21.97
C ASP A 636 28.88 -19.84 23.43
N SER A 637 28.48 -21.07 23.69
CA SER A 637 27.97 -21.59 24.95
C SER A 637 28.69 -22.87 25.42
N LEU A 638 29.87 -23.19 24.85
CA LEU A 638 30.75 -24.28 25.32
C LEU A 638 32.03 -23.79 26.01
N GLU A 639 32.49 -22.57 25.75
CA GLU A 639 33.76 -22.07 26.29
C GLU A 639 33.69 -21.60 27.75
N ASP A 640 32.51 -21.20 28.25
CA ASP A 640 32.36 -20.70 29.64
C ASP A 640 32.26 -21.81 30.71
N ALA A 641 32.39 -23.09 30.35
CA ALA A 641 32.37 -24.21 31.30
C ALA A 641 33.77 -24.82 31.57
N GLY A 642 34.84 -24.29 30.97
CA GLY A 642 36.16 -24.92 30.95
C GLY A 642 37.30 -24.23 31.72
N GLU A 643 37.20 -22.96 32.10
CA GLU A 643 38.37 -22.17 32.58
C GLU A 643 38.22 -21.49 33.95
N GLU A 644 37.36 -21.98 34.86
CA GLU A 644 37.40 -21.58 36.29
C GLU A 644 37.82 -22.75 37.20
N GLY A 645 39.05 -23.24 37.02
CA GLY A 645 39.52 -24.37 37.80
C GLY A 645 41.03 -24.63 37.77
N GLU A 646 41.88 -23.62 37.91
CA GLU A 646 43.26 -23.79 38.43
C GLU A 646 43.92 -22.44 38.78
N GLU A 647 43.51 -21.83 39.90
CA GLU A 647 44.42 -20.99 40.70
C GLU A 647 44.00 -21.02 42.19
N TYR A 648 44.56 -21.99 42.92
CA TYR A 648 44.94 -21.89 44.34
C TYR A 648 46.09 -22.85 44.64
#